data_AF-A0A6B3AQB8-F1
#
_entry.id   AF-A0A6B3AQB8-F1
#
_cell.length_a   1.000
_cell.length_b   1.000
_cell.length_c   1.000
_cell.angle_alpha   90.00
_cell.angle_beta   90.00
_cell.angle_gamma   90.00
#
_symmetry.space_group_name_H-M   'P 1'
#
loop_
_entity.id
_entity.type
_entity.pdbx_description
1 polymer ?
#
loop_
_entity_poly.entity_id
_entity_poly.type
_entity_poly.pdbx_seq_one_letter_code
_entity_poly.pdbx_strand_id
1 'polypeptide(L)'
;MSLDTIAQRLDEHGDQSVADAVVKALLDTVGTDAVTGLLPRLTAGGPVCLSLAEQIAAGAVPGQPGSAAHWARKAAGLGHRPGTVHRLLALGAAADDLSGDLTGDSPPVRRDVLLSLTRDIQQERVRWSPEAVARWLDALAVAAAADPLALDAAEALVQGPGWYPCWLRFVITLVRAESASVDLRSGLAVEALGLLTGNLRPFAGNPRACDLYAIHPLIEVTVRRAVVLLSDDDWPQAWETLTRVSRGISTTLRGELGGPLPTDLLLSIAVEQATPARRASVDETIQSEFEQQAGGRYYSDLAGYLLTHARLALAAGEPAGAEARWLEACRFLVAYGWHKDITVYEVLDPLSALVAADPARGRARVAQLQPLCERLALHTDGKETLVARREWWRTLAGADPVALARLAATGIFGDCNGPNDLLHGARENLWHSWKDEADPVVATALRLTLDSPLLDGDAAVLDRLIQTSGPSMPDGVSELLRCALSRADERPVRYDSSDGDETKASDERRVAALNTAAQRGGGPSIKPLPHLPVAEESRSWSGSPKPAPPPAAGDLLAGMVLPPVPPGPVGLIRALREWRQRPYGTGTPQQALDRMTNLVGYRLLSLADEGRADEALQVLRAIAGPFDFRDGPLLLRQLAEGLERHGQGGLAAEAYALTWVRTRGQGGWLNFGGETSLDALSRAAQIDPVLTFRVVAEEAEAIVSTGRYGTHGVTQALIYAFARQAVGLPGHSSLDLGFALWDEAAAVIESRAPRVHDSDDPDYPYYAPDRDTGAAVHGDLDCAFATAALAGVAHAGREAKRRSMIAARALVSLRPEAAAPAVALALEHASDPATLTWLLCLLEEQGPAGRAVLENCQDALGALAQGPLLTVRALARRLLINAADVPMGPSAPDVLQPPVRLWTSSGQKDDRDDQALEGLVRELAGARLCEAEQAQPGLVRAVLADARRRLGSEHTKVRYRTQLRAYRSVDEQLPPDAYLATEEAIEEAVQRTAAGSRAYRLSNGLGVFDPRAWEDQLATALTDSPIVPLAFEAARWPRPGLRTPPGPDDPADSMVGVTAETVSVRPLVEADVLSGQPLNGWYILASVEKRRFLSLHRRTTDSVSLRFSGPEVTARGGHGTPDVPPFSDGDLVEWAEGPAQLPLGFPHVSFPLLGVDRDMVATGDAAHGLGLPDLTLTPGWWLRAALHLRPGAPLTLEDDRGLALRLICWRTEYERSSYHLAWPRMTGCAVAIRPDLLEVPAERAPATVVIRDFVMRLGHGEEGK
;
A
#
# COMPACT_ATOMS: atom_id res chain seq x y z
N MET A 1 -1.47 -52.35 19.01
CA MET A 1 -2.45 -52.41 17.89
C MET A 1 -2.40 -53.83 17.32
N SER A 2 -3.53 -54.45 16.95
CA SER A 2 -3.48 -55.76 16.28
C SER A 2 -3.03 -55.59 14.82
N LEU A 3 -2.40 -56.62 14.24
CA LEU A 3 -1.97 -56.60 12.83
C LEU A 3 -3.15 -56.41 11.87
N ASP A 4 -4.35 -56.86 12.24
CA ASP A 4 -5.56 -56.67 11.43
C ASP A 4 -5.98 -55.20 11.35
N THR A 5 -5.83 -54.42 12.44
CA THR A 5 -6.08 -52.97 12.43
C THR A 5 -5.02 -52.21 11.63
N ILE A 6 -3.76 -52.65 11.67
CA ILE A 6 -2.68 -52.07 10.85
C ILE A 6 -2.94 -52.35 9.37
N ALA A 7 -3.33 -53.58 9.02
CA ALA A 7 -3.63 -53.97 7.65
C ALA A 7 -4.83 -53.19 7.07
N GLN A 8 -5.92 -53.07 7.83
CA GLN A 8 -7.09 -52.29 7.42
C GLN A 8 -6.73 -50.82 7.16
N ARG A 9 -5.94 -50.19 8.04
CA ARG A 9 -5.50 -48.79 7.88
C ARG A 9 -4.58 -48.60 6.67
N LEU A 10 -3.70 -49.56 6.40
CA LEU A 10 -2.81 -49.54 5.24
C LEU A 10 -3.59 -49.70 3.93
N ASP A 11 -4.60 -50.56 3.90
CA ASP A 11 -5.44 -50.74 2.70
C ASP A 11 -6.37 -49.53 2.45
N GLU A 12 -6.90 -48.91 3.51
CA GLU A 12 -7.79 -47.74 3.39
C GLU A 12 -7.05 -46.43 3.05
N HIS A 13 -5.83 -46.24 3.57
CA HIS A 13 -5.14 -44.95 3.54
C HIS A 13 -3.62 -45.01 3.30
N GLY A 14 -3.03 -46.21 3.16
CA GLY A 14 -1.58 -46.39 3.13
C GLY A 14 -0.97 -46.10 1.77
N ASP A 15 -0.04 -45.14 1.71
CA ASP A 15 0.89 -44.98 0.59
C ASP A 15 2.23 -45.68 0.81
N GLN A 16 3.14 -45.55 -0.17
CA GLN A 16 4.47 -46.16 -0.05
C GLN A 16 5.23 -45.61 1.18
N SER A 17 5.06 -44.34 1.52
CA SER A 17 5.71 -43.74 2.70
C SER A 17 5.13 -44.29 4.01
N VAL A 18 3.81 -44.49 4.07
CA VAL A 18 3.15 -45.10 5.23
C VAL A 18 3.57 -46.56 5.35
N ALA A 19 3.68 -47.29 4.24
CA ALA A 19 4.24 -48.64 4.23
C ALA A 19 5.69 -48.65 4.72
N ASP A 20 6.52 -47.70 4.28
CA ASP A 20 7.92 -47.57 4.71
C ASP A 20 8.03 -47.31 6.22
N ALA A 21 7.22 -46.40 6.76
CA ALA A 21 7.17 -46.10 8.18
C ALA A 21 6.67 -47.29 9.02
N VAL A 22 5.61 -47.97 8.56
CA VAL A 22 5.04 -49.11 9.27
C VAL A 22 5.99 -50.31 9.25
N VAL A 23 6.61 -50.62 8.12
CA VAL A 23 7.60 -51.71 8.02
C VAL A 23 8.80 -51.43 8.92
N LYS A 24 9.34 -50.22 8.88
CA LYS A 24 10.45 -49.82 9.77
C LYS A 24 10.07 -49.93 11.24
N ALA A 25 8.91 -49.37 11.63
CA ALA A 25 8.45 -49.44 13.02
C ALA A 25 8.23 -50.89 13.49
N LEU A 26 7.67 -51.76 12.64
CA LEU A 26 7.47 -53.17 12.99
C LEU A 26 8.78 -53.93 13.10
N LEU A 27 9.75 -53.66 12.22
CA LEU A 27 11.10 -54.23 12.30
C LEU A 27 11.83 -53.78 13.57
N ASP A 28 11.76 -52.49 13.90
CA ASP A 28 12.42 -51.89 15.07
C ASP A 28 11.81 -52.35 16.41
N THR A 29 10.52 -52.73 16.43
CA THR A 29 9.79 -53.00 17.68
C THR A 29 9.37 -54.45 17.90
N VAL A 30 8.91 -55.16 16.86
CA VAL A 30 8.32 -56.51 16.98
C VAL A 30 9.14 -57.57 16.23
N GLY A 31 9.93 -57.15 15.25
CA GLY A 31 10.78 -58.01 14.44
C GLY A 31 10.12 -58.54 13.17
N THR A 32 10.90 -59.26 12.37
CA THR A 32 10.60 -59.64 10.98
C THR A 32 9.33 -60.47 10.81
N ASP A 33 8.97 -61.30 11.80
CA ASP A 33 7.77 -62.16 11.75
C ASP A 33 6.46 -61.35 11.76
N ALA A 34 6.46 -60.16 12.35
CA ALA A 34 5.29 -59.28 12.35
C ALA A 34 5.04 -58.68 10.97
N VAL A 35 6.09 -58.34 10.23
CA VAL A 35 6.01 -57.77 8.87
C VAL A 35 5.57 -58.85 7.88
N THR A 36 6.15 -60.05 7.96
CA THR A 36 5.74 -61.17 7.09
C THR A 36 4.34 -61.68 7.43
N GLY A 37 3.95 -61.63 8.70
CA GLY A 37 2.59 -61.90 9.17
C GLY A 37 1.56 -60.84 8.76
N LEU A 38 1.96 -59.60 8.45
CA LEU A 38 1.07 -58.55 7.95
C LEU A 38 0.63 -58.81 6.50
N LEU A 39 1.51 -59.38 5.67
CA LEU A 39 1.27 -59.52 4.22
C LEU A 39 0.01 -60.33 3.82
N PRO A 40 -0.33 -61.46 4.45
CA PRO A 40 -1.55 -62.22 4.12
C PRO A 40 -2.84 -61.49 4.48
N ARG A 41 -2.75 -60.38 5.25
CA ARG A 41 -3.89 -59.60 5.75
C ARG A 41 -4.15 -58.34 4.92
N LEU A 42 -3.26 -58.02 3.97
CA LEU A 42 -3.38 -56.87 3.08
C LEU A 42 -4.04 -57.27 1.76
N THR A 43 -4.95 -56.43 1.27
CA THR A 43 -5.53 -56.54 -0.07
C THR A 43 -4.56 -56.07 -1.15
N ALA A 44 -3.66 -55.13 -0.84
CA ALA A 44 -2.57 -54.68 -1.72
C ALA A 44 -1.20 -54.73 -1.01
N GLY A 45 -0.54 -55.90 -1.04
CA GLY A 45 0.71 -56.15 -0.31
C GLY A 45 2.00 -55.65 -0.96
N GLY A 46 1.94 -55.05 -2.16
CA GLY A 46 3.12 -54.63 -2.92
C GLY A 46 3.99 -53.57 -2.23
N PRO A 47 3.43 -52.46 -1.71
CA PRO A 47 4.20 -51.43 -1.02
C PRO A 47 4.99 -51.94 0.19
N VAL A 48 4.39 -52.84 0.97
CA VAL A 48 5.04 -53.48 2.14
C VAL A 48 6.15 -54.42 1.69
N CYS A 49 5.95 -55.19 0.62
CA CYS A 49 7.00 -56.04 0.04
C CYS A 49 8.19 -55.23 -0.50
N LEU A 50 7.93 -54.09 -1.17
CA LEU A 50 8.99 -53.20 -1.67
C LEU A 50 9.79 -52.62 -0.50
N SER A 51 9.12 -52.11 0.53
CA SER A 51 9.79 -51.57 1.70
C SER A 51 10.67 -52.61 2.43
N LEU A 52 10.14 -53.82 2.60
CA LEU A 52 10.89 -54.92 3.20
C LEU A 52 12.12 -55.30 2.35
N ALA A 53 12.00 -55.29 1.02
CA ALA A 53 13.11 -55.56 0.12
C ALA A 53 14.25 -54.55 0.28
N GLU A 54 13.93 -53.27 0.48
CA GLU A 54 14.91 -52.21 0.71
C GLU A 54 15.59 -52.31 2.08
N GLN A 55 14.84 -52.61 3.14
CA GLN A 55 15.42 -52.83 4.46
C GLN A 55 16.36 -54.05 4.47
N ILE A 56 16.04 -55.09 3.71
CA ILE A 56 16.93 -56.24 3.51
C ILE A 56 18.18 -55.84 2.72
N ALA A 57 18.05 -55.06 1.64
CA ALA A 57 19.18 -54.57 0.85
C ALA A 57 20.11 -53.65 1.66
N ALA A 58 19.55 -52.85 2.57
CA ALA A 58 20.29 -52.00 3.49
C ALA A 58 20.95 -52.75 4.67
N GLY A 59 20.71 -54.06 4.80
CA GLY A 59 21.26 -54.88 5.88
C GLY A 59 20.60 -54.68 7.25
N ALA A 60 19.44 -54.01 7.29
CA ALA A 60 18.75 -53.64 8.54
C ALA A 60 17.88 -54.76 9.14
N VAL A 61 17.70 -55.89 8.44
CA VAL A 61 16.83 -56.99 8.86
C VAL A 61 17.64 -58.20 9.37
N PRO A 62 17.70 -58.44 10.69
CA PRO A 62 18.34 -59.63 11.25
C PRO A 62 17.52 -60.89 10.91
N GLY A 63 18.19 -61.95 10.42
CA GLY A 63 17.57 -63.25 10.12
C GLY A 63 16.89 -63.40 8.74
N GLN A 64 17.15 -62.49 7.79
CA GLN A 64 16.73 -62.44 6.37
C GLN A 64 15.70 -63.51 5.90
N PRO A 65 14.40 -63.17 5.74
CA PRO A 65 13.36 -64.09 5.28
C PRO A 65 13.37 -64.34 3.75
N GLY A 66 14.46 -63.99 3.07
CA GLY A 66 14.64 -64.04 1.61
C GLY A 66 15.59 -62.97 1.10
N SER A 67 15.97 -63.00 -0.19
CA SER A 67 16.79 -61.95 -0.80
C SER A 67 15.97 -60.71 -1.16
N ALA A 68 16.61 -59.54 -1.25
CA ALA A 68 15.94 -58.30 -1.70
C ALA A 68 15.25 -58.49 -3.06
N ALA A 69 15.91 -59.16 -4.02
CA ALA A 69 15.34 -59.48 -5.33
C ALA A 69 14.10 -60.40 -5.26
N HIS A 70 14.04 -61.32 -4.29
CA HIS A 70 12.85 -62.14 -4.07
C HIS A 70 11.64 -61.28 -3.65
N TRP A 71 11.85 -60.38 -2.69
CA TRP A 71 10.80 -59.50 -2.17
C TRP A 71 10.39 -58.41 -3.17
N ALA A 72 11.32 -57.90 -3.98
CA ALA A 72 11.02 -56.98 -5.08
C ALA A 72 10.13 -57.64 -6.15
N ARG A 73 10.43 -58.87 -6.58
CA ARG A 73 9.55 -59.62 -7.50
C ARG A 73 8.18 -59.89 -6.90
N LYS A 74 8.12 -60.20 -5.60
CA LYS A 74 6.86 -60.39 -4.89
C LYS A 74 6.05 -59.10 -4.79
N ALA A 75 6.70 -57.95 -4.64
CA ALA A 75 6.06 -56.64 -4.68
C ALA A 75 5.43 -56.36 -6.07
N ALA A 76 6.16 -56.69 -7.14
CA ALA A 76 5.66 -56.57 -8.50
C ALA A 76 4.39 -57.42 -8.74
N GLY A 77 4.40 -58.68 -8.29
CA GLY A 77 3.28 -59.61 -8.47
C GLY A 77 2.04 -59.31 -7.60
N LEU A 78 2.18 -58.53 -6.52
CA LEU A 78 1.06 -58.13 -5.64
C LEU A 78 0.52 -56.72 -5.95
N GLY A 79 0.99 -56.08 -7.02
CA GLY A 79 0.61 -54.73 -7.43
C GLY A 79 1.46 -53.66 -6.74
N HIS A 80 2.25 -52.92 -7.52
CA HIS A 80 3.08 -51.82 -7.04
C HIS A 80 2.45 -50.46 -7.39
N ARG A 81 2.88 -49.41 -6.69
CA ARG A 81 2.39 -48.06 -6.99
C ARG A 81 3.12 -47.46 -8.20
N PRO A 82 2.42 -46.73 -9.09
CA PRO A 82 3.07 -45.98 -10.15
C PRO A 82 4.17 -45.05 -9.61
N GLY A 83 5.29 -44.99 -10.31
CA GLY A 83 6.49 -44.22 -9.97
C GLY A 83 7.53 -44.99 -9.17
N THR A 84 7.29 -46.28 -8.84
CA THR A 84 8.19 -47.08 -7.99
C THR A 84 9.02 -48.14 -8.72
N VAL A 85 8.85 -48.28 -10.06
CA VAL A 85 9.52 -49.35 -10.83
C VAL A 85 11.04 -49.26 -10.79
N HIS A 86 11.59 -48.04 -10.78
CA HIS A 86 13.03 -47.81 -10.63
C HIS A 86 13.61 -48.41 -9.33
N ARG A 87 12.85 -48.38 -8.21
CA ARG A 87 13.25 -49.00 -6.92
C ARG A 87 13.29 -50.52 -7.06
N LEU A 88 12.28 -51.10 -7.71
CA LEU A 88 12.20 -52.56 -7.94
C LEU A 88 13.34 -53.07 -8.82
N LEU A 89 13.69 -52.34 -9.90
CA LEU A 89 14.83 -52.65 -10.76
C LEU A 89 16.15 -52.59 -9.98
N ALA A 90 16.36 -51.55 -9.17
CA ALA A 90 17.56 -51.41 -8.33
C ALA A 90 17.74 -52.56 -7.32
N LEU A 91 16.64 -53.16 -6.87
CA LEU A 91 16.63 -54.31 -5.95
C LEU A 91 16.77 -55.66 -6.67
N GLY A 92 16.90 -55.68 -8.00
CA GLY A 92 17.14 -56.87 -8.80
C GLY A 92 15.88 -57.58 -9.32
N ALA A 93 14.73 -56.90 -9.41
CA ALA A 93 13.61 -57.41 -10.19
C ALA A 93 13.91 -57.32 -11.69
N ALA A 94 13.52 -58.32 -12.48
CA ALA A 94 13.72 -58.29 -13.93
C ALA A 94 12.71 -57.33 -14.58
N ALA A 95 13.13 -56.59 -15.61
CA ALA A 95 12.26 -55.68 -16.34
C ALA A 95 11.01 -56.38 -16.89
N ASP A 96 11.16 -57.65 -17.31
CA ASP A 96 10.04 -58.46 -17.80
C ASP A 96 9.01 -58.82 -16.71
N ASP A 97 9.41 -58.91 -15.43
CA ASP A 97 8.52 -59.21 -14.29
C ASP A 97 7.71 -57.97 -13.83
N LEU A 98 8.10 -56.77 -14.26
CA LEU A 98 7.52 -55.48 -13.85
C LEU A 98 6.46 -54.98 -14.84
N SER A 99 6.19 -55.78 -15.88
CA SER A 99 5.46 -55.45 -17.11
C SER A 99 3.92 -55.48 -17.00
N GLY A 100 3.30 -55.14 -15.86
CA GLY A 100 1.84 -55.18 -15.66
C GLY A 100 1.04 -54.19 -16.55
N ASP A 101 0.21 -53.32 -15.97
CA ASP A 101 -0.66 -52.33 -16.67
C ASP A 101 0.09 -51.27 -17.56
N LEU A 102 1.40 -51.44 -17.77
CA LEU A 102 2.29 -50.66 -18.63
C LEU A 102 2.56 -51.32 -20.01
N THR A 103 1.87 -52.44 -20.31
CA THR A 103 1.55 -53.06 -21.62
C THR A 103 2.48 -54.11 -22.26
N GLY A 104 1.84 -55.14 -22.84
CA GLY A 104 2.20 -55.88 -24.05
C GLY A 104 3.42 -56.82 -24.04
N ASP A 105 3.22 -58.10 -24.35
CA ASP A 105 4.25 -59.16 -24.39
C ASP A 105 5.40 -58.96 -25.41
N SER A 106 5.50 -57.82 -26.13
CA SER A 106 6.54 -57.59 -27.15
C SER A 106 7.20 -56.18 -27.13
N PRO A 107 8.50 -56.05 -27.45
CA PRO A 107 9.24 -54.78 -27.48
C PRO A 107 8.60 -53.61 -28.26
N PRO A 108 8.02 -53.79 -29.48
CA PRO A 108 7.39 -52.68 -30.19
C PRO A 108 6.16 -52.12 -29.46
N VAL A 109 5.39 -52.95 -28.75
CA VAL A 109 4.22 -52.50 -27.97
C VAL A 109 4.65 -51.65 -26.77
N ARG A 110 5.74 -52.06 -26.08
CA ARG A 110 6.34 -51.28 -24.98
C ARG A 110 6.81 -49.90 -25.46
N ARG A 111 7.42 -49.84 -26.65
CA ARG A 111 7.85 -48.59 -27.29
C ARG A 111 6.66 -47.70 -27.62
N ASP A 112 5.60 -48.24 -28.21
CA ASP A 112 4.40 -47.46 -28.55
C ASP A 112 3.73 -46.85 -27.31
N VAL A 113 3.72 -47.56 -26.19
CA VAL A 113 3.18 -47.05 -24.92
C VAL A 113 4.04 -45.98 -24.28
N LEU A 114 5.37 -46.13 -24.27
CA LEU A 114 6.26 -45.04 -23.84
C LEU A 114 6.03 -43.77 -24.69
N LEU A 115 5.94 -43.90 -26.02
CA LEU A 115 5.73 -42.77 -26.91
C LEU A 115 4.32 -42.16 -26.73
N SER A 116 3.29 -42.96 -26.46
CA SER A 116 1.94 -42.47 -26.13
C SER A 116 1.95 -41.66 -24.84
N LEU A 117 2.50 -42.22 -23.75
CA LEU A 117 2.60 -41.54 -22.46
C LEU A 117 3.41 -40.25 -22.57
N THR A 118 4.48 -40.25 -23.37
CA THR A 118 5.31 -39.05 -23.62
C THR A 118 4.51 -37.93 -24.31
N ARG A 119 3.56 -38.27 -25.19
CA ARG A 119 2.65 -37.26 -25.78
C ARG A 119 1.61 -36.82 -24.77
N ASP A 120 1.05 -37.73 -23.98
CA ASP A 120 -0.03 -37.45 -23.05
C ASP A 120 0.41 -36.49 -21.94
N ILE A 121 1.58 -36.69 -21.33
CA ILE A 121 2.08 -35.79 -20.27
C ILE A 121 2.46 -34.38 -20.75
N GLN A 122 2.47 -34.14 -22.07
CA GLN A 122 2.64 -32.82 -22.67
C GLN A 122 1.29 -32.14 -22.98
N GLN A 123 0.16 -32.87 -22.93
CA GLN A 123 -1.18 -32.33 -23.14
C GLN A 123 -1.70 -31.61 -21.90
N GLU A 124 -2.40 -30.49 -22.12
CA GLU A 124 -2.91 -29.61 -21.06
C GLU A 124 -3.83 -30.31 -20.05
N ARG A 125 -4.58 -31.33 -20.47
CA ARG A 125 -5.50 -32.09 -19.62
C ARG A 125 -4.83 -33.13 -18.72
N VAL A 126 -3.61 -33.56 -19.04
CA VAL A 126 -2.97 -34.72 -18.41
C VAL A 126 -1.68 -34.37 -17.69
N ARG A 127 -0.94 -33.36 -18.13
CA ARG A 127 0.35 -32.93 -17.55
C ARG A 127 0.35 -32.61 -16.05
N TRP A 128 -0.83 -32.37 -15.46
CA TRP A 128 -1.01 -32.10 -14.03
C TRP A 128 -1.29 -33.36 -13.20
N SER A 129 -1.51 -34.51 -13.86
CA SER A 129 -1.85 -35.77 -13.19
C SER A 129 -0.57 -36.43 -12.65
N PRO A 130 -0.40 -36.51 -11.30
CA PRO A 130 0.76 -37.16 -10.71
C PRO A 130 0.83 -38.64 -11.10
N GLU A 131 -0.32 -39.30 -11.24
CA GLU A 131 -0.41 -40.70 -11.64
C GLU A 131 0.06 -40.91 -13.09
N ALA A 132 -0.35 -40.07 -14.03
CA ALA A 132 0.07 -40.18 -15.43
C ALA A 132 1.57 -39.95 -15.59
N VAL A 133 2.12 -38.95 -14.87
CA VAL A 133 3.56 -38.68 -14.85
C VAL A 133 4.31 -39.84 -14.20
N ALA A 134 3.81 -40.39 -13.08
CA ALA A 134 4.43 -41.54 -12.42
C ALA A 134 4.45 -42.80 -13.31
N ARG A 135 3.38 -43.08 -14.07
CA ARG A 135 3.36 -44.17 -15.06
C ARG A 135 4.36 -43.95 -16.20
N TRP A 136 4.53 -42.70 -16.65
CA TRP A 136 5.55 -42.37 -17.63
C TRP A 136 6.98 -42.57 -17.09
N LEU A 137 7.24 -42.19 -15.83
CA LEU A 137 8.52 -42.46 -15.16
C LEU A 137 8.83 -43.96 -15.08
N ASP A 138 7.84 -44.79 -14.77
CA ASP A 138 7.99 -46.25 -14.75
C ASP A 138 8.29 -46.81 -16.14
N ALA A 139 7.56 -46.36 -17.17
CA ALA A 139 7.79 -46.78 -18.55
C ALA A 139 9.20 -46.42 -19.04
N LEU A 140 9.74 -45.26 -18.64
CA LEU A 140 11.12 -44.87 -18.91
C LEU A 140 12.14 -45.79 -18.22
N ALA A 141 11.92 -46.14 -16.96
CA ALA A 141 12.82 -47.04 -16.22
C ALA A 141 12.85 -48.45 -16.85
N VAL A 142 11.69 -48.98 -17.27
CA VAL A 142 11.61 -50.25 -18.00
C VAL A 142 12.31 -50.16 -19.36
N ALA A 143 12.08 -49.07 -20.12
CA ALA A 143 12.72 -48.87 -21.42
C ALA A 143 14.24 -48.76 -21.31
N ALA A 144 14.77 -48.09 -20.29
CA ALA A 144 16.21 -48.02 -20.06
C ALA A 144 16.85 -49.39 -19.83
N ALA A 145 16.14 -50.31 -19.16
CA ALA A 145 16.62 -51.66 -18.89
C ALA A 145 16.42 -52.64 -20.07
N ALA A 146 15.37 -52.47 -20.89
CA ALA A 146 14.94 -53.47 -21.87
C ALA A 146 14.97 -53.01 -23.36
N ASP A 147 14.82 -51.72 -23.65
CA ASP A 147 14.89 -51.14 -25.01
C ASP A 147 15.45 -49.70 -24.99
N PRO A 148 16.78 -49.52 -24.82
CA PRO A 148 17.40 -48.20 -24.71
C PRO A 148 17.15 -47.29 -25.92
N LEU A 149 16.95 -47.87 -27.12
CA LEU A 149 16.65 -47.11 -28.35
C LEU A 149 15.28 -46.41 -28.30
N ALA A 150 14.35 -46.88 -27.47
CA ALA A 150 13.07 -46.21 -27.28
C ALA A 150 13.22 -44.85 -26.57
N LEU A 151 14.29 -44.66 -25.79
CA LEU A 151 14.55 -43.39 -25.09
C LEU A 151 14.91 -42.27 -26.06
N ASP A 152 15.67 -42.56 -27.12
CA ASP A 152 16.01 -41.58 -28.16
C ASP A 152 14.75 -41.08 -28.89
N ALA A 153 13.81 -42.00 -29.16
CA ALA A 153 12.53 -41.66 -29.77
C ALA A 153 11.64 -40.85 -28.81
N ALA A 154 11.63 -41.16 -27.51
CA ALA A 154 10.90 -40.40 -26.50
C ALA A 154 11.46 -38.98 -26.34
N GLU A 155 12.79 -38.82 -26.31
CA GLU A 155 13.47 -37.53 -26.20
C GLU A 155 13.15 -36.61 -27.39
N ALA A 156 13.15 -37.15 -28.61
CA ALA A 156 12.80 -36.41 -29.83
C ALA A 156 11.35 -35.87 -29.82
N LEU A 157 10.44 -36.51 -29.08
CA LEU A 157 9.05 -36.08 -28.92
C LEU A 157 8.87 -34.96 -27.89
N VAL A 158 9.88 -34.63 -27.07
CA VAL A 158 9.77 -33.56 -26.07
C VAL A 158 9.98 -32.19 -26.74
N GLN A 159 8.91 -31.41 -26.84
CA GLN A 159 8.89 -30.14 -27.56
C GLN A 159 8.30 -29.00 -26.71
N GLY A 160 8.59 -27.76 -27.09
CA GLY A 160 7.96 -26.56 -26.52
C GLY A 160 8.84 -25.73 -25.58
N PRO A 161 8.43 -24.48 -25.29
CA PRO A 161 9.16 -23.57 -24.41
C PRO A 161 8.79 -23.78 -22.94
N GLY A 162 9.74 -23.51 -22.04
CA GLY A 162 9.53 -23.49 -20.59
C GLY A 162 10.48 -24.44 -19.87
N TRP A 163 10.36 -24.51 -18.54
CA TRP A 163 11.19 -25.39 -17.72
C TRP A 163 10.70 -26.85 -17.71
N TYR A 164 9.39 -27.08 -17.84
CA TYR A 164 8.82 -28.43 -17.83
C TYR A 164 9.41 -29.36 -18.92
N PRO A 165 9.56 -28.94 -20.20
CA PRO A 165 10.27 -29.75 -21.20
C PRO A 165 11.74 -30.01 -20.87
N CYS A 166 12.43 -29.08 -20.19
CA CYS A 166 13.79 -29.29 -19.71
C CYS A 166 13.83 -30.40 -18.65
N TRP A 167 12.88 -30.41 -17.72
CA TRP A 167 12.74 -31.48 -16.72
C TRP A 167 12.44 -32.83 -17.38
N LEU A 168 11.57 -32.90 -18.39
CA LEU A 168 11.31 -34.15 -19.11
C LEU A 168 12.57 -34.74 -19.77
N ARG A 169 13.39 -33.91 -20.42
CA ARG A 169 14.67 -34.34 -21.01
C ARG A 169 15.66 -34.78 -19.94
N PHE A 170 15.75 -34.04 -18.83
CA PHE A 170 16.54 -34.42 -17.67
C PHE A 170 16.19 -35.83 -17.18
N VAL A 171 14.90 -36.15 -17.03
CA VAL A 171 14.45 -37.47 -16.56
C VAL A 171 14.82 -38.59 -17.54
N ILE A 172 14.74 -38.35 -18.85
CA ILE A 172 15.15 -39.34 -19.87
C ILE A 172 16.65 -39.61 -19.78
N THR A 173 17.48 -38.58 -19.62
CA THR A 173 18.93 -38.74 -19.46
C THR A 173 19.29 -39.34 -18.09
N LEU A 174 18.53 -39.05 -17.04
CA LEU A 174 18.70 -39.65 -15.71
C LEU A 174 18.56 -41.17 -15.75
N VAL A 175 17.52 -41.71 -16.40
CA VAL A 175 17.36 -43.18 -16.47
C VAL A 175 18.46 -43.87 -17.29
N ARG A 176 19.07 -43.15 -18.26
CA ARG A 176 20.29 -43.61 -18.95
C ARG A 176 21.47 -43.66 -17.99
N ALA A 177 21.65 -42.64 -17.16
CA ALA A 177 22.71 -42.59 -16.15
C ALA A 177 22.58 -43.71 -15.10
N GLU A 178 21.36 -44.02 -14.66
CA GLU A 178 21.08 -45.11 -13.71
C GLU A 178 21.40 -46.50 -14.27
N SER A 179 21.25 -46.67 -15.59
CA SER A 179 21.50 -47.94 -16.29
C SER A 179 22.95 -48.07 -16.79
N ALA A 180 23.77 -47.03 -16.64
CA ALA A 180 25.16 -47.00 -17.10
C ALA A 180 26.11 -47.78 -16.16
N SER A 181 27.32 -48.06 -16.64
CA SER A 181 28.38 -48.63 -15.80
C SER A 181 28.80 -47.65 -14.70
N VAL A 182 29.36 -48.19 -13.61
CA VAL A 182 29.78 -47.41 -12.42
C VAL A 182 30.73 -46.26 -12.78
N ASP A 183 31.59 -46.43 -13.78
CA ASP A 183 32.57 -45.41 -14.19
C ASP A 183 31.95 -44.25 -14.99
N LEU A 184 30.78 -44.46 -15.61
CA LEU A 184 30.12 -43.47 -16.48
C LEU A 184 28.90 -42.81 -15.83
N ARG A 185 28.31 -43.43 -14.79
CA ARG A 185 27.07 -42.97 -14.16
C ARG A 185 27.15 -41.51 -13.66
N SER A 186 28.28 -41.12 -13.07
CA SER A 186 28.44 -39.80 -12.45
C SER A 186 28.49 -38.69 -13.50
N GLY A 187 29.32 -38.85 -14.53
CA GLY A 187 29.39 -37.91 -15.66
C GLY A 187 28.05 -37.76 -16.41
N LEU A 188 27.32 -38.87 -16.61
CA LEU A 188 25.98 -38.82 -17.23
C LEU A 188 24.94 -38.15 -16.32
N ALA A 189 25.05 -38.28 -14.99
CA ALA A 189 24.19 -37.57 -14.05
C ALA A 189 24.44 -36.06 -14.08
N VAL A 190 25.70 -35.62 -14.20
CA VAL A 190 26.06 -34.20 -14.40
C VAL A 190 25.45 -33.66 -15.70
N GLU A 191 25.57 -34.41 -16.80
CA GLU A 191 24.96 -34.05 -18.08
C GLU A 191 23.45 -33.90 -17.98
N ALA A 192 22.78 -34.86 -17.32
CA ALA A 192 21.35 -34.80 -17.08
C ALA A 192 20.96 -33.52 -16.31
N LEU A 193 21.65 -33.22 -15.20
CA LEU A 193 21.41 -32.02 -14.41
C LEU A 193 21.61 -30.72 -15.22
N GLY A 194 22.58 -30.72 -16.15
CA GLY A 194 22.81 -29.62 -17.07
C GLY A 194 21.58 -29.25 -17.91
N LEU A 195 20.76 -30.23 -18.30
CA LEU A 195 19.55 -30.01 -19.11
C LEU A 195 18.49 -29.14 -18.40
N LEU A 196 18.47 -29.13 -17.06
CA LEU A 196 17.56 -28.31 -16.26
C LEU A 196 17.81 -26.80 -16.42
N THR A 197 18.97 -26.40 -16.95
CA THR A 197 19.37 -25.00 -17.10
C THR A 197 18.88 -24.36 -18.41
N GLY A 198 18.26 -25.14 -19.30
CA GLY A 198 17.87 -24.68 -20.63
C GLY A 198 16.85 -23.52 -20.63
N ASN A 199 15.98 -23.40 -19.62
CA ASN A 199 15.08 -22.26 -19.48
C ASN A 199 14.72 -21.99 -18.01
N LEU A 200 15.35 -20.98 -17.43
CA LEU A 200 15.19 -20.57 -16.03
C LEU A 200 14.21 -19.41 -15.84
N ARG A 201 13.24 -19.22 -16.74
CA ARG A 201 12.19 -18.20 -16.57
C ARG A 201 10.97 -18.83 -15.90
N PRO A 202 10.67 -18.52 -14.63
CA PRO A 202 9.66 -19.26 -13.85
C PRO A 202 8.24 -19.10 -14.41
N PHE A 203 7.96 -17.95 -15.04
CA PHE A 203 6.67 -17.63 -15.66
C PHE A 203 6.58 -17.95 -17.16
N ALA A 204 7.61 -18.59 -17.74
CA ALA A 204 7.63 -18.93 -19.16
C ALA A 204 7.20 -20.39 -19.41
N GLY A 205 6.51 -20.61 -20.53
CA GLY A 205 6.03 -21.92 -20.95
C GLY A 205 4.59 -22.20 -20.55
N ASN A 206 4.05 -23.30 -21.06
CA ASN A 206 2.74 -23.81 -20.71
C ASN A 206 2.85 -25.34 -20.56
N PRO A 207 3.04 -25.88 -19.35
CA PRO A 207 2.85 -25.23 -18.04
C PRO A 207 4.05 -24.35 -17.63
N ARG A 208 3.80 -23.33 -16.79
CA ARG A 208 4.87 -22.52 -16.17
C ARG A 208 5.51 -23.33 -15.04
N ALA A 209 6.76 -23.04 -14.70
CA ALA A 209 7.47 -23.77 -13.64
C ALA A 209 6.76 -23.66 -12.28
N CYS A 210 6.23 -22.48 -11.95
CA CYS A 210 5.51 -22.23 -10.70
C CYS A 210 4.15 -22.94 -10.60
N ASP A 211 3.60 -23.43 -11.71
CA ASP A 211 2.30 -24.08 -11.73
C ASP A 211 2.40 -25.60 -11.47
N LEU A 212 3.60 -26.18 -11.40
CA LEU A 212 3.83 -27.65 -11.33
C LEU A 212 3.54 -28.28 -9.95
N TYR A 213 2.79 -27.60 -9.07
CA TYR A 213 2.59 -27.98 -7.66
C TYR A 213 2.14 -29.44 -7.47
N ALA A 214 1.28 -29.95 -8.34
CA ALA A 214 0.78 -31.32 -8.25
C ALA A 214 1.88 -32.39 -8.41
N ILE A 215 2.96 -32.09 -9.13
CA ILE A 215 4.03 -33.04 -9.44
C ILE A 215 5.36 -32.70 -8.76
N HIS A 216 5.40 -31.71 -7.86
CA HIS A 216 6.61 -31.39 -7.08
C HIS A 216 7.23 -32.61 -6.38
N PRO A 217 6.46 -33.53 -5.75
CA PRO A 217 7.06 -34.73 -5.15
C PRO A 217 7.79 -35.63 -6.15
N LEU A 218 7.32 -35.71 -7.40
CA LEU A 218 7.98 -36.50 -8.44
C LEU A 218 9.26 -35.81 -8.95
N ILE A 219 9.23 -34.48 -9.07
CA ILE A 219 10.40 -33.67 -9.42
C ILE A 219 11.47 -33.86 -8.35
N GLU A 220 11.12 -33.71 -7.07
CA GLU A 220 12.00 -33.94 -5.93
C GLU A 220 12.66 -35.32 -6.01
N VAL A 221 11.87 -36.39 -6.18
CA VAL A 221 12.37 -37.77 -6.25
C VAL A 221 13.36 -37.95 -7.41
N THR A 222 13.07 -37.39 -8.58
CA THR A 222 13.99 -37.49 -9.74
C THR A 222 15.30 -36.73 -9.52
N VAL A 223 15.26 -35.54 -8.90
CA VAL A 223 16.47 -34.80 -8.56
C VAL A 223 17.30 -35.55 -7.52
N ARG A 224 16.66 -36.08 -6.45
CA ARG A 224 17.31 -36.87 -5.42
C ARG A 224 18.03 -38.09 -6.01
N ARG A 225 17.38 -38.79 -6.96
CA ARG A 225 17.99 -39.92 -7.69
C ARG A 225 19.24 -39.51 -8.44
N ALA A 226 19.23 -38.38 -9.15
CA ALA A 226 20.40 -37.86 -9.86
C ALA A 226 21.56 -37.56 -8.91
N VAL A 227 21.27 -36.93 -7.77
CA VAL A 227 22.28 -36.54 -6.77
C VAL A 227 22.97 -37.76 -6.16
N VAL A 228 22.25 -38.87 -5.94
CA VAL A 228 22.81 -40.15 -5.44
C VAL A 228 23.81 -40.78 -6.42
N LEU A 229 23.74 -40.46 -7.72
CA LEU A 229 24.68 -41.01 -8.71
C LEU A 229 26.04 -40.29 -8.74
N LEU A 230 26.14 -39.11 -8.13
CA LEU A 230 27.32 -38.24 -8.22
C LEU A 230 28.50 -38.78 -7.41
N SER A 231 29.70 -38.70 -7.99
CA SER A 231 30.97 -38.85 -7.31
C SER A 231 31.33 -37.58 -6.52
N ASP A 232 32.30 -37.68 -5.60
CA ASP A 232 32.79 -36.50 -4.87
C ASP A 232 33.57 -35.54 -5.79
N ASP A 233 34.18 -36.04 -6.87
CA ASP A 233 34.92 -35.23 -7.85
C ASP A 233 33.98 -34.40 -8.75
N ASP A 234 32.82 -34.96 -9.11
CA ASP A 234 31.82 -34.30 -9.97
C ASP A 234 30.83 -33.43 -9.19
N TRP A 235 30.80 -33.55 -7.86
CA TRP A 235 29.90 -32.82 -6.98
C TRP A 235 29.93 -31.30 -7.16
N PRO A 236 31.09 -30.60 -7.21
CA PRO A 236 31.12 -29.15 -7.29
C PRO A 236 30.38 -28.60 -8.52
N GLN A 237 30.57 -29.22 -9.68
CA GLN A 237 29.90 -28.82 -10.92
C GLN A 237 28.38 -29.08 -10.88
N ALA A 238 27.98 -30.24 -10.37
CA ALA A 238 26.58 -30.59 -10.22
C ALA A 238 25.86 -29.67 -9.22
N TRP A 239 26.54 -29.34 -8.11
CA TRP A 239 26.02 -28.49 -7.04
C TRP A 239 25.83 -27.04 -7.51
N GLU A 240 26.78 -26.48 -8.25
CA GLU A 240 26.63 -25.16 -8.88
C GLU A 240 25.44 -25.13 -9.85
N THR A 241 25.30 -26.19 -10.65
CA THR A 241 24.18 -26.35 -11.59
C THR A 241 22.83 -26.36 -10.87
N LEU A 242 22.69 -27.16 -9.81
CA LEU A 242 21.46 -27.26 -9.04
C LEU A 242 21.11 -25.96 -8.31
N THR A 243 22.10 -25.28 -7.74
CA THR A 243 21.91 -23.98 -7.07
C THR A 243 21.40 -22.93 -8.07
N ARG A 244 21.99 -22.89 -9.28
CA ARG A 244 21.53 -22.01 -10.36
C ARG A 244 20.10 -22.34 -10.82
N VAL A 245 19.76 -23.62 -10.93
CA VAL A 245 18.40 -24.06 -11.30
C VAL A 245 17.40 -23.64 -10.23
N SER A 246 17.68 -23.92 -8.96
CA SER A 246 16.81 -23.56 -7.82
C SER A 246 16.53 -22.07 -7.78
N ARG A 247 17.56 -21.20 -7.87
CA ARG A 247 17.39 -19.74 -7.89
C ARG A 247 16.62 -19.24 -9.12
N GLY A 248 16.76 -19.91 -10.26
CA GLY A 248 16.11 -19.51 -11.50
C GLY A 248 14.60 -19.81 -11.55
N ILE A 249 14.17 -20.93 -10.99
CA ILE A 249 12.78 -21.42 -11.14
C ILE A 249 11.92 -21.27 -9.88
N SER A 250 12.53 -20.94 -8.75
CA SER A 250 11.80 -20.65 -7.52
C SER A 250 11.20 -19.25 -7.58
N THR A 251 10.03 -19.08 -6.97
CA THR A 251 9.33 -17.80 -6.86
C THR A 251 9.02 -17.52 -5.40
N THR A 252 9.08 -16.27 -4.99
CA THR A 252 8.61 -15.88 -3.66
C THR A 252 7.25 -15.22 -3.73
N LEU A 253 6.34 -15.61 -2.83
CA LEU A 253 5.04 -14.93 -2.66
C LEU A 253 4.90 -14.56 -1.19
N ARG A 254 4.89 -13.25 -0.88
CA ARG A 254 4.90 -12.74 0.50
C ARG A 254 5.98 -13.43 1.33
N GLY A 255 7.24 -13.42 0.90
CA GLY A 255 8.33 -14.03 1.66
C GLY A 255 8.36 -15.57 1.71
N GLU A 256 7.32 -16.30 1.29
CA GLU A 256 7.38 -17.78 1.19
C GLU A 256 8.11 -18.21 -0.07
N LEU A 257 9.05 -19.15 0.04
CA LEU A 257 9.66 -19.82 -1.12
C LEU A 257 8.67 -20.83 -1.72
N GLY A 258 8.46 -20.73 -3.03
CA GLY A 258 7.70 -21.70 -3.81
C GLY A 258 8.41 -22.06 -5.11
N GLY A 259 7.82 -23.00 -5.83
CA GLY A 259 8.38 -23.53 -7.08
C GLY A 259 8.78 -25.00 -6.96
N PRO A 260 9.29 -25.59 -8.06
CA PRO A 260 9.50 -27.04 -8.16
C PRO A 260 10.78 -27.56 -7.49
N LEU A 261 11.77 -26.68 -7.23
CA LEU A 261 12.99 -27.03 -6.50
C LEU A 261 13.42 -25.84 -5.62
N PRO A 262 12.66 -25.55 -4.55
CA PRO A 262 13.01 -24.48 -3.63
C PRO A 262 14.31 -24.80 -2.88
N THR A 263 14.98 -23.76 -2.40
CA THR A 263 16.35 -23.87 -1.85
C THR A 263 16.43 -24.74 -0.60
N ASP A 264 15.42 -24.68 0.27
CA ASP A 264 15.29 -25.53 1.46
C ASP A 264 15.27 -27.03 1.09
N LEU A 265 14.50 -27.38 0.05
CA LEU A 265 14.46 -28.75 -0.47
C LEU A 265 15.82 -29.17 -1.02
N LEU A 266 16.46 -28.32 -1.84
CA LEU A 266 17.78 -28.62 -2.40
C LEU A 266 18.83 -28.85 -1.30
N LEU A 267 18.83 -28.02 -0.26
CA LEU A 267 19.74 -28.17 0.88
C LEU A 267 19.46 -29.44 1.66
N SER A 268 18.19 -29.83 1.84
CA SER A 268 17.83 -31.10 2.48
C SER A 268 18.41 -32.32 1.74
N ILE A 269 18.34 -32.31 0.40
CA ILE A 269 18.89 -33.37 -0.46
C ILE A 269 20.42 -33.42 -0.30
N ALA A 270 21.08 -32.27 -0.22
CA ALA A 270 22.52 -32.18 -0.04
C ALA A 270 22.99 -32.72 1.32
N VAL A 271 22.27 -32.40 2.40
CA VAL A 271 22.58 -32.89 3.75
C VAL A 271 22.45 -34.40 3.86
N GLU A 272 21.46 -35.02 3.19
CA GLU A 272 21.33 -36.48 3.14
C GLU A 272 22.50 -37.18 2.44
N GLN A 273 23.18 -36.49 1.52
CA GLN A 273 24.30 -37.01 0.73
C GLN A 273 25.64 -36.41 1.17
N ALA A 274 25.71 -35.83 2.38
CA ALA A 274 26.89 -35.14 2.86
C ALA A 274 28.06 -36.11 3.10
N THR A 275 29.20 -35.80 2.48
CA THR A 275 30.51 -36.41 2.78
C THR A 275 31.48 -35.32 3.22
N PRO A 276 32.62 -35.66 3.84
CA PRO A 276 33.64 -34.67 4.20
C PRO A 276 34.10 -33.80 3.01
N ALA A 277 34.12 -34.35 1.79
CA ALA A 277 34.50 -33.62 0.58
C ALA A 277 33.43 -32.66 0.06
N ARG A 278 32.14 -33.01 0.22
CA ARG A 278 31.00 -32.21 -0.24
C ARG A 278 30.62 -31.09 0.72
N ARG A 279 31.01 -31.21 1.98
CA ARG A 279 30.61 -30.31 3.06
C ARG A 279 30.88 -28.84 2.76
N ALA A 280 32.09 -28.50 2.31
CA ALA A 280 32.50 -27.10 2.18
C ALA A 280 31.58 -26.31 1.25
N SER A 281 31.18 -26.89 0.11
CA SER A 281 30.28 -26.21 -0.84
C SER A 281 28.84 -26.11 -0.33
N VAL A 282 28.37 -27.08 0.46
CA VAL A 282 27.05 -27.03 1.09
C VAL A 282 27.03 -26.03 2.25
N ASP A 283 28.04 -26.02 3.12
CA ASP A 283 28.19 -25.02 4.20
C ASP A 283 28.21 -23.60 3.62
N GLU A 284 29.01 -23.36 2.57
CA GLU A 284 29.08 -22.06 1.88
C GLU A 284 27.73 -21.65 1.30
N THR A 285 26.98 -22.60 0.72
CA THR A 285 25.65 -22.32 0.17
C THR A 285 24.64 -22.00 1.27
N ILE A 286 24.60 -22.77 2.36
CA ILE A 286 23.72 -22.49 3.51
C ILE A 286 24.01 -21.12 4.08
N GLN A 287 25.29 -20.76 4.26
CA GLN A 287 25.69 -19.46 4.80
C GLN A 287 25.32 -18.33 3.83
N SER A 288 25.62 -18.48 2.54
CA SER A 288 25.27 -17.51 1.51
C SER A 288 23.76 -17.31 1.41
N GLU A 289 22.95 -18.36 1.49
CA GLU A 289 21.50 -18.26 1.44
C GLU A 289 20.94 -17.65 2.71
N PHE A 290 21.49 -17.98 3.89
CA PHE A 290 21.11 -17.34 5.15
C PHE A 290 21.41 -15.83 5.11
N GLU A 291 22.60 -15.42 4.70
CA GLU A 291 23.01 -14.01 4.63
C GLU A 291 22.21 -13.22 3.58
N GLN A 292 22.03 -13.77 2.38
CA GLN A 292 21.32 -13.10 1.28
C GLN A 292 19.81 -13.01 1.51
N GLN A 293 19.25 -13.94 2.28
CA GLN A 293 17.82 -14.03 2.50
C GLN A 293 17.39 -13.61 3.91
N ALA A 294 18.30 -13.33 4.85
CA ALA A 294 17.92 -12.94 6.21
C ALA A 294 16.93 -11.77 6.24
N GLY A 295 17.13 -10.77 5.37
CA GLY A 295 16.24 -9.61 5.25
C GLY A 295 14.86 -9.99 4.70
N GLY A 296 13.81 -9.81 5.51
CA GLY A 296 12.42 -9.99 5.09
C GLY A 296 11.93 -11.43 4.92
N ARG A 297 12.63 -12.42 5.47
CA ARG A 297 12.18 -13.83 5.56
C ARG A 297 11.48 -14.12 6.88
N TYR A 298 10.64 -15.14 6.90
CA TYR A 298 10.02 -15.57 8.17
C TYR A 298 11.04 -16.18 9.11
N TYR A 299 10.89 -15.95 10.42
CA TYR A 299 11.74 -16.59 11.43
C TYR A 299 11.68 -18.12 11.33
N SER A 300 10.55 -18.71 10.93
CA SER A 300 10.45 -20.15 10.66
C SER A 300 11.37 -20.64 9.55
N ASP A 301 11.58 -19.84 8.51
CA ASP A 301 12.43 -20.19 7.38
C ASP A 301 13.91 -20.10 7.80
N LEU A 302 14.27 -19.06 8.53
CA LEU A 302 15.59 -18.89 9.13
C LEU A 302 15.92 -20.04 10.10
N ALA A 303 14.95 -20.46 10.91
CA ALA A 303 15.07 -21.65 11.74
C ALA A 303 15.31 -22.91 10.89
N GLY A 304 14.61 -23.05 9.76
CA GLY A 304 14.79 -24.15 8.80
C GLY A 304 16.23 -24.24 8.26
N TYR A 305 16.82 -23.11 7.88
CA TYR A 305 18.23 -23.05 7.44
C TYR A 305 19.18 -23.48 8.57
N LEU A 306 19.00 -22.97 9.79
CA LEU A 306 19.83 -23.31 10.94
C LEU A 306 19.70 -24.78 11.34
N LEU A 307 18.50 -25.36 11.29
CA LEU A 307 18.28 -26.79 11.54
C LEU A 307 18.95 -27.65 10.47
N THR A 308 18.90 -27.22 9.21
CA THR A 308 19.60 -27.90 8.11
C THR A 308 21.12 -27.85 8.31
N HIS A 309 21.64 -26.70 8.72
CA HIS A 309 23.05 -26.50 9.06
C HIS A 309 23.46 -27.34 10.28
N ALA A 310 22.60 -27.47 11.29
CA ALA A 310 22.83 -28.34 12.45
C ALA A 310 22.90 -29.82 12.06
N ARG A 311 22.01 -30.27 11.15
CA ARG A 311 22.05 -31.64 10.61
C ARG A 311 23.32 -31.92 9.82
N LEU A 312 23.81 -30.94 9.03
CA LEU A 312 25.08 -31.05 8.32
C LEU A 312 26.26 -31.16 9.28
N ALA A 313 26.27 -30.36 10.36
CA ALA A 313 27.29 -30.45 11.41
C ALA A 313 27.28 -31.81 12.12
N LEU A 314 26.10 -32.38 12.39
CA LEU A 314 25.98 -33.75 12.93
C LEU A 314 26.52 -34.81 11.97
N ALA A 315 26.18 -34.72 10.68
CA ALA A 315 26.70 -35.62 9.65
C ALA A 315 28.23 -35.53 9.53
N ALA A 316 28.81 -34.36 9.83
CA ALA A 316 30.25 -34.11 9.85
C ALA A 316 30.93 -34.48 11.19
N GLY A 317 30.19 -34.94 12.21
CA GLY A 317 30.75 -35.30 13.51
C GLY A 317 31.08 -34.10 14.42
N GLU A 318 30.42 -32.95 14.24
CA GLU A 318 30.61 -31.72 15.02
C GLU A 318 29.41 -31.42 15.95
N PRO A 319 29.25 -32.15 17.07
CA PRO A 319 28.08 -32.02 17.93
C PRO A 319 27.95 -30.63 18.58
N ALA A 320 29.07 -29.99 18.96
CA ALA A 320 29.04 -28.64 19.52
C ALA A 320 28.58 -27.58 18.50
N GLY A 321 29.00 -27.73 17.25
CA GLY A 321 28.56 -26.86 16.15
C GLY A 321 27.08 -27.06 15.81
N ALA A 322 26.59 -28.30 15.93
CA ALA A 322 25.17 -28.62 15.77
C ALA A 322 24.31 -28.06 16.92
N GLU A 323 24.76 -28.19 18.17
CA GLU A 323 24.06 -27.68 19.35
C GLU A 323 23.90 -26.16 19.30
N ALA A 324 24.96 -25.42 18.94
CA ALA A 324 24.90 -23.97 18.82
C ALA A 324 23.84 -23.51 17.80
N ARG A 325 23.83 -24.11 16.61
CA ARG A 325 22.86 -23.83 15.54
C ARG A 325 21.45 -24.26 15.91
N TRP A 326 21.31 -25.38 16.62
CA TRP A 326 20.01 -25.85 17.10
C TRP A 326 19.41 -24.89 18.14
N LEU A 327 20.21 -24.41 19.10
CA LEU A 327 19.78 -23.42 20.08
C LEU A 327 19.37 -22.09 19.42
N GLU A 328 20.10 -21.67 18.40
CA GLU A 328 19.76 -20.49 17.60
C GLU A 328 18.45 -20.69 16.83
N ALA A 329 18.26 -21.86 16.21
CA ALA A 329 17.00 -22.22 15.57
C ALA A 329 15.83 -22.23 16.58
N CYS A 330 16.04 -22.74 17.79
CA CYS A 330 15.03 -22.70 18.85
C CYS A 330 14.58 -21.28 19.19
N ARG A 331 15.48 -20.29 19.16
CA ARG A 331 15.11 -18.87 19.36
C ARG A 331 14.16 -18.38 18.29
N PHE A 332 14.42 -18.71 17.02
CA PHE A 332 13.52 -18.35 15.92
C PHE A 332 12.21 -19.13 15.92
N LEU A 333 12.18 -20.36 16.43
CA LEU A 333 10.95 -21.14 16.56
C LEU A 333 9.98 -20.60 17.64
N VAL A 334 10.49 -19.88 18.63
CA VAL A 334 9.68 -19.19 19.67
C VAL A 334 9.49 -17.69 19.40
N ALA A 335 10.06 -17.20 18.31
CA ALA A 335 9.89 -15.84 17.82
C ALA A 335 8.46 -15.62 17.30
N TYR A 336 8.21 -14.44 16.74
CA TYR A 336 6.95 -14.15 16.05
C TYR A 336 6.70 -15.15 14.92
N GLY A 337 5.50 -15.73 14.91
CA GLY A 337 5.08 -16.66 13.89
C GLY A 337 4.63 -15.95 12.60
N TRP A 338 4.35 -16.76 11.57
CA TRP A 338 3.88 -16.30 10.26
C TRP A 338 2.58 -15.46 10.31
N HIS A 339 1.64 -15.79 11.20
CA HIS A 339 0.30 -15.20 11.25
C HIS A 339 -0.11 -14.72 12.65
N LYS A 340 -0.72 -13.52 12.72
CA LYS A 340 -1.49 -12.94 13.85
C LYS A 340 -0.90 -13.16 15.25
N ASP A 341 0.20 -12.49 15.53
CA ASP A 341 0.60 -12.21 16.91
C ASP A 341 0.41 -10.71 17.20
N ILE A 342 -0.59 -10.40 18.02
CA ILE A 342 -0.98 -9.02 18.37
C ILE A 342 -0.29 -8.52 19.64
N THR A 343 0.66 -9.27 20.23
CA THR A 343 1.28 -8.90 21.51
C THR A 343 2.06 -7.58 21.47
N VAL A 344 2.45 -7.08 20.29
CA VAL A 344 3.09 -5.76 20.16
C VAL A 344 2.16 -4.62 20.59
N TYR A 345 0.85 -4.78 20.42
CA TYR A 345 -0.14 -3.77 20.82
C TYR A 345 -0.25 -3.63 22.34
N GLU A 346 0.23 -4.61 23.11
CA GLU A 346 0.31 -4.53 24.57
C GLU A 346 1.18 -3.36 25.06
N VAL A 347 2.19 -2.99 24.26
CA VAL A 347 3.15 -1.91 24.56
C VAL A 347 3.00 -0.72 23.62
N LEU A 348 2.48 -0.90 22.41
CA LEU A 348 2.32 0.17 21.43
C LEU A 348 1.12 1.08 21.74
N ASP A 349 -0.06 0.52 21.95
CA ASP A 349 -1.28 1.30 22.20
C ASP A 349 -1.22 2.18 23.47
N PRO A 350 -0.72 1.71 24.63
CA PRO A 350 -0.69 2.52 25.83
C PRO A 350 0.43 3.58 25.84
N LEU A 351 1.30 3.57 24.82
CA LEU A 351 2.44 4.47 24.75
C LEU A 351 2.01 5.94 24.66
N SER A 352 0.90 6.23 23.98
CA SER A 352 0.32 7.58 23.91
C SER A 352 -0.06 8.12 25.29
N ALA A 353 -0.60 7.28 26.18
CA ALA A 353 -0.94 7.66 27.55
C ALA A 353 0.33 7.89 28.40
N LEU A 354 1.39 7.10 28.20
CA LEU A 354 2.68 7.31 28.86
C LEU A 354 3.34 8.62 28.40
N VAL A 355 3.32 8.92 27.10
CA VAL A 355 3.82 10.17 26.53
C VAL A 355 3.05 11.37 27.10
N ALA A 356 1.73 11.29 27.22
CA ALA A 356 0.94 12.35 27.82
C ALA A 356 1.25 12.56 29.32
N ALA A 357 1.64 11.50 30.04
CA ALA A 357 1.97 11.57 31.46
C ALA A 357 3.40 12.07 31.74
N ASP A 358 4.39 11.65 30.95
CA ASP A 358 5.77 12.12 30.97
C ASP A 358 6.35 12.08 29.55
N PRO A 359 6.35 13.22 28.83
CA PRO A 359 6.77 13.27 27.43
C PRO A 359 8.21 12.81 27.20
N ALA A 360 9.13 13.13 28.11
CA ALA A 360 10.54 12.80 27.96
C ALA A 360 10.79 11.29 28.05
N ARG A 361 10.25 10.65 29.09
CA ARG A 361 10.35 9.19 29.23
C ARG A 361 9.56 8.48 28.14
N GLY A 362 8.39 9.00 27.78
CA GLY A 362 7.55 8.47 26.70
C GLY A 362 8.26 8.47 25.34
N ARG A 363 8.87 9.59 24.93
CA ARG A 363 9.63 9.70 23.67
C ARG A 363 10.79 8.72 23.60
N ALA A 364 11.49 8.47 24.70
CA ALA A 364 12.53 7.44 24.75
C ALA A 364 11.99 6.03 24.43
N ARG A 365 10.78 5.70 24.90
CA ARG A 365 10.12 4.41 24.60
C ARG A 365 9.56 4.34 23.18
N VAL A 366 9.11 5.48 22.62
CA VAL A 366 8.75 5.59 21.19
C VAL A 366 9.96 5.26 20.32
N ALA A 367 11.15 5.80 20.62
CA ALA A 367 12.38 5.46 19.92
C ALA A 367 12.75 3.98 20.04
N GLN A 368 12.67 3.41 21.24
CA GLN A 368 12.97 1.99 21.48
C GLN A 368 12.05 1.05 20.68
N LEU A 369 10.79 1.40 20.48
CA LEU A 369 9.80 0.52 19.87
C LEU A 369 9.86 0.49 18.33
N GLN A 370 10.47 1.49 17.68
CA GLN A 370 10.50 1.60 16.22
C GLN A 370 11.11 0.37 15.52
N PRO A 371 12.32 -0.12 15.89
CA PRO A 371 12.95 -1.25 15.20
C PRO A 371 12.14 -2.54 15.38
N LEU A 372 11.40 -2.67 16.49
CA LEU A 372 10.48 -3.78 16.68
C LEU A 372 9.33 -3.74 15.66
N CYS A 373 8.65 -2.60 15.52
CA CYS A 373 7.56 -2.44 14.55
C CYS A 373 8.02 -2.68 13.10
N GLU A 374 9.24 -2.26 12.75
CA GLU A 374 9.82 -2.51 11.42
C GLU A 374 10.05 -4.01 11.18
N ARG A 375 10.77 -4.68 12.09
CA ARG A 375 11.01 -6.14 12.06
C ARG A 375 9.73 -6.94 11.91
N LEU A 376 8.69 -6.61 12.67
CA LEU A 376 7.42 -7.35 12.61
C LEU A 376 6.80 -7.35 11.23
N ALA A 377 6.79 -6.22 10.51
CA ALA A 377 6.23 -6.21 9.16
C ALA A 377 7.18 -6.76 8.08
N LEU A 378 8.47 -6.97 8.37
CA LEU A 378 9.40 -7.68 7.48
C LEU A 378 9.33 -9.19 7.65
N HIS A 379 9.15 -9.69 8.89
CA HIS A 379 9.24 -11.11 9.24
C HIS A 379 7.88 -11.77 9.53
N THR A 380 6.75 -11.16 9.15
CA THR A 380 5.39 -11.74 9.27
C THR A 380 4.55 -11.47 8.01
N ASP A 381 3.40 -12.13 7.85
CA ASP A 381 2.56 -12.03 6.63
C ASP A 381 1.91 -10.64 6.39
N GLY A 382 2.17 -9.70 7.31
CA GLY A 382 1.67 -8.33 7.30
C GLY A 382 0.21 -8.18 7.72
N LYS A 383 -0.54 -9.27 7.94
CA LYS A 383 -1.94 -9.18 8.39
C LYS A 383 -1.95 -8.78 9.87
N GLU A 384 -2.59 -7.66 10.17
CA GLU A 384 -2.64 -7.02 11.50
C GLU A 384 -1.28 -6.50 12.01
N THR A 385 -0.14 -7.11 11.67
CA THR A 385 1.21 -6.64 12.09
C THR A 385 1.72 -5.43 11.31
N LEU A 386 1.33 -5.26 10.04
CA LEU A 386 1.67 -4.07 9.24
C LEU A 386 1.04 -2.79 9.82
N VAL A 387 -0.09 -2.94 10.52
CA VAL A 387 -0.75 -1.83 11.21
C VAL A 387 0.12 -1.30 12.35
N ALA A 388 0.99 -2.12 12.97
CA ALA A 388 1.87 -1.68 14.05
C ALA A 388 2.85 -0.58 13.58
N ARG A 389 3.39 -0.66 12.35
CA ARG A 389 4.20 0.43 11.79
C ARG A 389 3.40 1.73 11.65
N ARG A 390 2.17 1.63 11.13
CA ARG A 390 1.28 2.80 10.98
C ARG A 390 0.93 3.43 12.33
N GLU A 391 0.68 2.59 13.34
CA GLU A 391 0.37 3.02 14.70
C GLU A 391 1.57 3.66 15.38
N TRP A 392 2.78 3.14 15.15
CA TRP A 392 4.01 3.76 15.63
C TRP A 392 4.19 5.18 15.05
N TRP A 393 4.01 5.35 13.74
CA TRP A 393 4.04 6.69 13.11
C TRP A 393 2.95 7.61 13.64
N ARG A 394 1.75 7.10 13.95
CA ARG A 394 0.69 7.88 14.60
C ARG A 394 1.08 8.29 16.01
N THR A 395 1.67 7.39 16.78
CA THR A 395 2.15 7.66 18.14
C THR A 395 3.25 8.71 18.13
N LEU A 396 4.20 8.62 17.18
CA LEU A 396 5.23 9.63 17.00
C LEU A 396 4.63 11.00 16.68
N ALA A 397 3.53 11.08 15.93
CA ALA A 397 2.86 12.35 15.63
C ALA A 397 2.41 13.09 16.89
N GLY A 398 1.87 12.37 17.88
CA GLY A 398 1.50 12.93 19.17
C GLY A 398 2.68 13.15 20.12
N ALA A 399 3.77 12.38 19.97
CA ALA A 399 4.91 12.43 20.88
C ALA A 399 5.98 13.45 20.49
N ASP A 400 6.32 13.55 19.20
CA ASP A 400 7.37 14.42 18.68
C ASP A 400 7.01 14.88 17.25
N PRO A 401 6.14 15.90 17.11
CA PRO A 401 5.68 16.36 15.81
C PRO A 401 6.82 16.89 14.92
N VAL A 402 7.86 17.48 15.53
CA VAL A 402 9.01 18.06 14.81
C VAL A 402 9.87 16.96 14.22
N ALA A 403 10.22 15.93 15.01
CA ALA A 403 10.97 14.78 14.51
C ALA A 403 10.18 14.03 13.43
N LEU A 404 8.87 13.82 13.62
CA LEU A 404 8.02 13.20 12.61
C LEU A 404 8.07 13.95 11.29
N ALA A 405 7.85 15.27 11.31
CA ALA A 405 7.83 16.08 10.10
C ALA A 405 9.17 16.00 9.36
N ARG A 406 10.29 16.06 10.10
CA ARG A 406 11.64 15.96 9.52
C ARG A 406 11.92 14.59 8.92
N LEU A 407 11.59 13.50 9.61
CA LEU A 407 11.82 12.14 9.11
C LEU A 407 10.96 11.87 7.87
N ALA A 408 9.67 12.20 7.92
CA ALA A 408 8.76 12.03 6.80
C ALA A 408 9.19 12.89 5.59
N ALA A 409 9.54 14.16 5.79
CA ALA A 409 9.99 15.03 4.72
C ALA A 409 11.30 14.53 4.09
N THR A 410 12.29 14.14 4.90
CA THR A 410 13.57 13.61 4.41
C THR A 410 13.35 12.38 3.53
N GLY A 411 12.48 11.45 3.96
CA GLY A 411 12.19 10.26 3.17
C GLY A 411 11.41 10.54 1.89
N ILE A 412 10.42 11.43 1.93
CA ILE A 412 9.65 11.82 0.75
C ILE A 412 10.53 12.58 -0.25
N PHE A 413 11.43 13.46 0.21
CA PHE A 413 12.38 14.16 -0.67
C PHE A 413 13.45 13.24 -1.25
N GLY A 414 13.96 12.28 -0.45
CA GLY A 414 14.92 11.28 -0.91
C GLY A 414 14.36 10.39 -2.02
N ASP A 415 13.07 10.07 -1.95
CA ASP A 415 12.35 9.29 -2.96
C ASP A 415 11.23 10.09 -3.64
N CYS A 416 11.56 11.25 -4.23
CA CYS A 416 10.60 12.10 -4.95
C CYS A 416 9.78 11.30 -5.98
N ASN A 417 8.46 11.44 -5.97
CA ASN A 417 7.51 10.72 -6.80
C ASN A 417 7.44 9.19 -6.55
N GLY A 418 8.15 8.67 -5.55
CA GLY A 418 8.06 7.28 -5.11
C GLY A 418 6.79 7.01 -4.30
N PRO A 419 6.20 5.81 -4.39
CA PRO A 419 5.01 5.48 -3.62
C PRO A 419 5.38 5.25 -2.15
N ASN A 420 4.84 6.06 -1.25
CA ASN A 420 5.05 5.89 0.18
C ASN A 420 3.84 6.31 1.04
N ASP A 421 2.86 5.41 1.14
CA ASP A 421 1.65 5.62 1.92
C ASP A 421 1.91 5.85 3.42
N LEU A 422 3.00 5.28 3.96
CA LEU A 422 3.35 5.43 5.37
C LEU A 422 3.77 6.88 5.67
N LEU A 423 4.69 7.44 4.88
CA LEU A 423 5.17 8.80 5.10
C LEU A 423 4.11 9.85 4.72
N HIS A 424 3.31 9.61 3.68
CA HIS A 424 2.15 10.46 3.38
C HIS A 424 1.09 10.40 4.49
N GLY A 425 0.82 9.20 5.05
CA GLY A 425 -0.06 9.03 6.20
C GLY A 425 0.48 9.69 7.49
N ALA A 426 1.79 9.71 7.70
CA ALA A 426 2.41 10.40 8.84
C ALA A 426 2.11 11.90 8.82
N ARG A 427 2.12 12.54 7.64
CA ARG A 427 1.74 13.97 7.48
C ARG A 427 0.29 14.22 7.87
N GLU A 428 -0.62 13.30 7.55
CA GLU A 428 -2.02 13.38 7.96
C GLU A 428 -2.17 13.17 9.49
N ASN A 429 -1.44 12.21 10.08
CA ASN A 429 -1.42 12.00 11.53
C ASN A 429 -0.93 13.25 12.30
N LEU A 430 0.09 13.94 11.78
CA LEU A 430 0.58 15.21 12.33
C LEU A 430 -0.52 16.26 12.37
N TRP A 431 -1.23 16.44 11.25
CA TRP A 431 -2.34 17.37 11.16
C TRP A 431 -3.44 17.02 12.16
N HIS A 432 -3.87 15.75 12.23
CA HIS A 432 -4.92 15.33 13.17
C HIS A 432 -4.56 15.58 14.64
N SER A 433 -3.30 15.39 15.01
CA SER A 433 -2.84 15.49 16.40
C SER A 433 -2.72 16.93 16.89
N TRP A 434 -2.39 17.89 16.01
CA TRP A 434 -1.96 19.23 16.43
C TRP A 434 -2.65 20.39 15.68
N LYS A 435 -3.62 20.13 14.79
CA LYS A 435 -4.32 21.17 14.03
C LYS A 435 -4.99 22.26 14.86
N ASP A 436 -5.32 21.97 16.13
CA ASP A 436 -6.00 22.90 17.04
C ASP A 436 -5.02 23.78 17.83
N GLU A 437 -3.72 23.47 17.79
CA GLU A 437 -2.66 24.22 18.47
C GLU A 437 -1.77 24.99 17.49
N ALA A 438 -1.50 24.43 16.31
CA ALA A 438 -0.69 25.09 15.27
C ALA A 438 -1.34 26.39 14.74
N ASP A 439 -0.51 27.31 14.22
CA ASP A 439 -0.97 28.51 13.54
C ASP A 439 -1.93 28.13 12.39
N PRO A 440 -3.08 28.82 12.27
CA PRO A 440 -4.11 28.41 11.31
C PRO A 440 -3.68 28.52 9.85
N VAL A 441 -2.69 29.36 9.51
CA VAL A 441 -2.13 29.44 8.15
C VAL A 441 -1.33 28.18 7.84
N VAL A 442 -0.41 27.77 8.72
CA VAL A 442 0.39 26.55 8.49
C VAL A 442 -0.47 25.28 8.56
N ALA A 443 -1.47 25.26 9.45
CA ALA A 443 -2.45 24.18 9.53
C ALA A 443 -3.27 24.04 8.25
N THR A 444 -3.72 25.16 7.66
CA THR A 444 -4.48 25.17 6.40
C THR A 444 -3.57 24.83 5.20
N ALA A 445 -2.32 25.30 5.19
CA ALA A 445 -1.34 24.97 4.16
C ALA A 445 -1.05 23.47 4.14
N LEU A 446 -0.74 22.86 5.30
CA LEU A 446 -0.57 21.40 5.40
C LEU A 446 -1.83 20.68 4.93
N ARG A 447 -3.01 21.11 5.40
CA ARG A 447 -4.29 20.49 5.04
C ARG A 447 -4.54 20.43 3.53
N LEU A 448 -4.17 21.49 2.80
CA LEU A 448 -4.30 21.57 1.34
C LEU A 448 -3.47 20.50 0.60
N THR A 449 -2.35 20.08 1.20
CA THR A 449 -1.40 19.13 0.61
C THR A 449 -1.68 17.66 0.92
N LEU A 450 -2.72 17.35 1.70
CA LEU A 450 -3.09 15.98 2.07
C LEU A 450 -4.02 15.33 1.03
N ASP A 451 -3.90 14.00 0.89
CA ASP A 451 -4.65 13.22 -0.11
C ASP A 451 -6.13 13.03 0.24
N SER A 452 -6.47 13.15 1.52
CA SER A 452 -7.85 13.15 2.01
C SER A 452 -8.54 14.49 1.67
N PRO A 453 -9.64 14.49 0.87
CA PRO A 453 -10.28 15.72 0.40
C PRO A 453 -11.06 16.43 1.50
N LEU A 454 -11.67 15.68 2.43
CA LEU A 454 -12.48 16.20 3.53
C LEU A 454 -12.12 15.46 4.83
N LEU A 455 -11.82 16.20 5.90
CA LEU A 455 -11.43 15.65 7.20
C LEU A 455 -12.22 16.30 8.33
N ASP A 456 -12.34 15.55 9.44
CA ASP A 456 -12.90 16.11 10.68
C ASP A 456 -11.99 17.22 11.22
N GLY A 457 -12.59 18.35 11.61
CA GLY A 457 -11.87 19.54 12.09
C GLY A 457 -11.58 20.60 11.02
N ASP A 458 -11.80 20.34 9.73
CA ASP A 458 -11.58 21.33 8.66
C ASP A 458 -12.33 22.65 8.93
N ALA A 459 -13.60 22.56 9.32
CA ALA A 459 -14.41 23.73 9.64
C ALA A 459 -13.85 24.53 10.82
N ALA A 460 -13.29 23.87 11.83
CA ALA A 460 -12.71 24.53 13.00
C ALA A 460 -11.41 25.26 12.63
N VAL A 461 -10.53 24.62 11.85
CA VAL A 461 -9.27 25.22 11.39
C VAL A 461 -9.55 26.45 10.52
N LEU A 462 -10.48 26.36 9.56
CA LEU A 462 -10.83 27.50 8.70
C LEU A 462 -11.51 28.63 9.48
N ASP A 463 -12.32 28.31 10.49
CA ASP A 463 -12.91 29.33 11.37
C ASP A 463 -11.83 30.06 12.18
N ARG A 464 -10.83 29.34 12.71
CA ARG A 464 -9.66 29.96 13.37
C ARG A 464 -8.84 30.84 12.41
N LEU A 465 -8.66 30.41 11.15
CA LEU A 465 -7.99 31.19 10.12
C LEU A 465 -8.68 32.53 9.88
N ILE A 466 -10.01 32.52 9.77
CA ILE A 466 -10.84 33.72 9.58
C ILE A 466 -10.78 34.63 10.80
N GLN A 467 -10.93 34.06 12.01
CA GLN A 467 -10.93 34.83 13.25
C GLN A 467 -9.58 35.53 13.51
N THR A 468 -8.48 34.85 13.22
CA THR A 468 -7.11 35.37 13.45
C THR A 468 -6.76 36.48 12.44
N SER A 469 -7.31 36.42 11.24
CA SER A 469 -7.00 37.37 10.15
C SER A 469 -7.82 38.66 10.22
N GLY A 470 -8.94 38.66 10.95
CA GLY A 470 -9.80 39.82 11.13
C GLY A 470 -10.62 40.20 9.89
N PRO A 471 -11.33 41.35 9.91
CA PRO A 471 -12.29 41.75 8.87
C PRO A 471 -11.66 42.20 7.55
N SER A 472 -10.37 42.55 7.55
CA SER A 472 -9.61 42.93 6.35
C SER A 472 -8.55 41.87 6.06
N MET A 473 -9.01 40.66 5.71
CA MET A 473 -8.13 39.51 5.47
C MET A 473 -7.13 39.82 4.34
N PRO A 474 -5.84 39.49 4.50
CA PRO A 474 -4.86 39.61 3.43
C PRO A 474 -5.23 38.73 2.22
N ASP A 475 -4.90 39.19 1.01
CA ASP A 475 -5.23 38.48 -0.23
C ASP A 475 -4.71 37.03 -0.23
N GLY A 476 -3.49 36.80 0.25
CA GLY A 476 -2.91 35.45 0.35
C GLY A 476 -3.67 34.52 1.31
N VAL A 477 -4.26 35.06 2.38
CA VAL A 477 -5.13 34.28 3.28
C VAL A 477 -6.47 33.97 2.62
N SER A 478 -7.05 34.94 1.91
CA SER A 478 -8.28 34.72 1.14
C SER A 478 -8.07 33.69 0.04
N GLU A 479 -6.89 33.68 -0.60
CA GLU A 479 -6.50 32.68 -1.59
C GLU A 479 -6.43 31.29 -0.96
N LEU A 480 -5.73 31.16 0.16
CA LEU A 480 -5.57 29.91 0.89
C LEU A 480 -6.91 29.34 1.36
N LEU A 481 -7.79 30.19 1.91
CA LEU A 481 -9.15 29.81 2.32
C LEU A 481 -9.95 29.25 1.14
N ARG A 482 -9.90 29.93 -0.02
CA ARG A 482 -10.59 29.48 -1.22
C ARG A 482 -10.05 28.15 -1.73
N CYS A 483 -8.72 27.99 -1.80
CA CYS A 483 -8.10 26.73 -2.21
C CYS A 483 -8.48 25.57 -1.28
N ALA A 484 -8.54 25.81 0.04
CA ALA A 484 -8.99 24.81 1.02
C ALA A 484 -10.47 24.43 0.83
N LEU A 485 -11.36 25.40 0.57
CA LEU A 485 -12.77 25.14 0.27
C LEU A 485 -12.94 24.39 -1.06
N SER A 486 -12.15 24.73 -2.09
CA SER A 486 -12.12 23.98 -3.34
C SER A 486 -11.64 22.55 -3.11
N ARG A 487 -10.64 22.34 -2.26
CA ARG A 487 -10.15 21.00 -1.90
C ARG A 487 -11.23 20.17 -1.19
N ALA A 488 -12.02 20.79 -0.31
CA ALA A 488 -13.15 20.14 0.35
C ALA A 488 -14.31 19.79 -0.60
N ASP A 489 -14.37 20.34 -1.80
CA ASP A 489 -15.37 19.98 -2.82
C ASP A 489 -14.99 18.74 -3.64
N GLU A 490 -13.73 18.28 -3.55
CA GLU A 490 -13.14 17.13 -4.26
C GLU A 490 -13.54 15.78 -3.61
N ARG A 491 -14.82 15.64 -3.24
CA ARG A 491 -15.36 14.51 -2.47
C ARG A 491 -15.62 13.28 -3.34
N PRO A 492 -15.52 12.06 -2.79
CA PRO A 492 -15.78 10.84 -3.53
C PRO A 492 -17.28 10.64 -3.83
N VAL A 493 -17.57 10.01 -4.96
CA VAL A 493 -18.95 9.69 -5.39
C VAL A 493 -19.43 8.36 -4.82
N ARG A 494 -18.49 7.43 -4.56
CA ARG A 494 -18.72 6.08 -4.05
C ARG A 494 -17.80 5.82 -2.87
N TYR A 495 -18.28 5.02 -1.94
CA TYR A 495 -17.51 4.49 -0.82
C TYR A 495 -17.48 2.97 -0.95
N ASP A 496 -16.29 2.36 -0.87
CA ASP A 496 -16.09 0.91 -0.97
C ASP A 496 -16.51 0.14 0.31
N SER A 497 -17.03 0.84 1.32
CA SER A 497 -17.42 0.29 2.63
C SER A 497 -18.90 -0.08 2.71
N SER A 498 -19.25 -1.07 3.54
CA SER A 498 -20.63 -1.41 3.89
C SER A 498 -21.46 -0.24 4.43
N ASP A 499 -20.79 0.79 4.97
CA ASP A 499 -21.39 1.95 5.65
C ASP A 499 -21.35 3.22 4.78
N GLY A 500 -21.39 3.05 3.45
CA GLY A 500 -21.25 4.15 2.49
C GLY A 500 -22.27 5.29 2.65
N ASP A 501 -23.52 4.97 3.01
CA ASP A 501 -24.58 5.96 3.24
C ASP A 501 -24.33 6.79 4.52
N GLU A 502 -23.86 6.17 5.60
CA GLU A 502 -23.49 6.87 6.83
C GLU A 502 -22.29 7.80 6.60
N THR A 503 -21.33 7.34 5.80
CA THR A 503 -20.16 8.14 5.43
C THR A 503 -20.57 9.37 4.61
N LYS A 504 -21.45 9.19 3.63
CA LYS A 504 -22.02 10.30 2.85
C LYS A 504 -22.76 11.31 3.72
N ALA A 505 -23.60 10.85 4.65
CA ALA A 505 -24.32 11.72 5.59
C ALA A 505 -23.36 12.46 6.56
N SER A 506 -22.25 11.84 6.94
CA SER A 506 -21.18 12.52 7.70
C SER A 506 -20.54 13.65 6.90
N ASP A 507 -20.20 13.39 5.64
CA ASP A 507 -19.61 14.38 4.75
C ASP A 507 -20.53 15.57 4.48
N GLU A 508 -21.84 15.35 4.32
CA GLU A 508 -22.81 16.43 4.18
C GLU A 508 -22.87 17.32 5.43
N ARG A 509 -22.78 16.73 6.63
CA ARG A 509 -22.70 17.49 7.90
C ARG A 509 -21.41 18.31 7.98
N ARG A 510 -20.26 17.74 7.60
CA ARG A 510 -18.96 18.42 7.55
C ARG A 510 -18.99 19.60 6.56
N VAL A 511 -19.58 19.41 5.39
CA VAL A 511 -19.73 20.47 4.37
C VAL A 511 -20.65 21.61 4.86
N ALA A 512 -21.73 21.29 5.58
CA ALA A 512 -22.59 22.32 6.18
C ALA A 512 -21.83 23.18 7.21
N ALA A 513 -21.01 22.55 8.05
CA ALA A 513 -20.14 23.27 8.99
C ALA A 513 -19.11 24.16 8.27
N LEU A 514 -18.48 23.65 7.21
CA LEU A 514 -17.55 24.41 6.37
C LEU A 514 -18.22 25.62 5.70
N ASN A 515 -19.41 25.45 5.15
CA ASN A 515 -20.17 26.55 4.55
C ASN A 515 -20.52 27.63 5.58
N THR A 516 -20.75 27.26 6.83
CA THR A 516 -20.99 28.21 7.93
C THR A 516 -19.73 29.01 8.28
N ALA A 517 -18.55 28.37 8.25
CA ALA A 517 -17.27 29.08 8.40
C ALA A 517 -16.99 29.98 7.19
N ALA A 518 -17.15 29.46 5.96
CA ALA A 518 -16.96 30.20 4.72
C ALA A 518 -17.82 31.46 4.67
N GLN A 519 -19.11 31.37 5.03
CA GLN A 519 -20.00 32.53 5.07
C GLN A 519 -19.50 33.65 6.00
N ARG A 520 -18.92 33.30 7.16
CA ARG A 520 -18.37 34.28 8.10
C ARG A 520 -17.11 34.97 7.57
N GLY A 521 -16.26 34.22 6.86
CA GLY A 521 -15.06 34.74 6.21
C GLY A 521 -15.29 35.35 4.83
N GLY A 522 -16.54 35.38 4.35
CA GLY A 522 -16.88 35.81 3.00
C GLY A 522 -16.37 34.88 1.89
N GLY A 523 -16.00 33.64 2.18
CA GLY A 523 -15.56 32.64 1.21
C GLY A 523 -16.70 32.01 0.39
N PRO A 524 -16.37 31.28 -0.70
CA PRO A 524 -17.36 30.59 -1.53
C PRO A 524 -18.04 29.41 -0.82
N SER A 525 -19.27 29.08 -1.22
CA SER A 525 -20.02 27.93 -0.68
C SER A 525 -19.78 26.65 -1.50
N ILE A 526 -19.57 25.53 -0.83
CA ILE A 526 -19.54 24.18 -1.40
C ILE A 526 -20.98 23.70 -1.61
N LYS A 527 -21.29 23.19 -2.81
CA LYS A 527 -22.63 22.68 -3.14
C LYS A 527 -22.77 21.18 -2.81
N PRO A 528 -23.98 20.69 -2.50
CA PRO A 528 -24.22 19.25 -2.38
C PRO A 528 -23.86 18.51 -3.68
N LEU A 529 -23.37 17.27 -3.56
CA LEU A 529 -23.12 16.43 -4.73
C LEU A 529 -24.45 16.03 -5.40
N PRO A 530 -24.49 15.88 -6.73
CA PRO A 530 -25.69 15.39 -7.42
C PRO A 530 -26.08 13.99 -6.92
N HIS A 531 -27.37 13.76 -6.69
CA HIS A 531 -27.88 12.42 -6.36
C HIS A 531 -27.77 11.52 -7.59
N LEU A 532 -26.93 10.48 -7.55
CA LEU A 532 -27.03 9.37 -8.49
C LEU A 532 -28.17 8.46 -8.03
N PRO A 533 -29.09 8.04 -8.92
CA PRO A 533 -30.06 7.01 -8.58
C PRO A 533 -29.28 5.72 -8.34
N VAL A 534 -29.25 5.28 -7.08
CA VAL A 534 -28.76 3.95 -6.73
C VAL A 534 -29.79 2.98 -7.32
N ALA A 535 -29.44 2.30 -8.41
CA ALA A 535 -30.11 1.05 -8.73
C ALA A 535 -29.84 0.14 -7.52
N GLU A 536 -30.87 -0.10 -6.71
CA GLU A 536 -30.81 -1.07 -5.62
C GLU A 536 -30.38 -2.42 -6.20
N GLU A 537 -29.08 -2.72 -6.15
CA GLU A 537 -28.62 -4.09 -6.15
C GLU A 537 -29.17 -4.70 -4.87
N SER A 538 -30.38 -5.24 -4.99
CA SER A 538 -31.01 -6.12 -4.04
C SER A 538 -30.21 -7.43 -3.98
N ARG A 539 -28.99 -7.36 -3.43
CA ARG A 539 -28.39 -8.51 -2.76
C ARG A 539 -29.21 -8.72 -1.51
N SER A 540 -30.21 -9.60 -1.63
CA SER A 540 -31.01 -10.11 -0.53
C SER A 540 -30.10 -10.83 0.48
N TRP A 541 -29.46 -10.06 1.35
CA TRP A 541 -28.95 -10.60 2.60
C TRP A 541 -30.14 -10.86 3.52
N SER A 542 -30.58 -12.11 3.56
CA SER A 542 -31.52 -12.61 4.53
C SER A 542 -30.89 -12.56 5.93
N GLY A 543 -31.19 -11.52 6.69
CA GLY A 543 -30.67 -11.40 8.05
C GLY A 543 -31.18 -10.22 8.89
N SER A 544 -32.21 -9.48 8.47
CA SER A 544 -32.80 -8.46 9.35
C SER A 544 -33.62 -9.13 10.46
N PRO A 545 -33.38 -8.83 11.75
CA PRO A 545 -34.21 -9.34 12.83
C PRO A 545 -35.64 -8.83 12.65
N LYS A 546 -36.62 -9.75 12.63
CA LYS A 546 -38.05 -9.38 12.68
C LYS A 546 -38.31 -8.51 13.92
N PRO A 547 -39.04 -7.38 13.81
CA PRO A 547 -39.54 -6.69 14.99
C PRO A 547 -40.41 -7.64 15.78
N ALA A 548 -40.06 -7.86 17.05
CA ALA A 548 -40.87 -8.66 17.95
C ALA A 548 -42.23 -7.98 18.16
N PRO A 549 -43.33 -8.76 18.28
CA PRO A 549 -44.65 -8.20 18.58
C PRO A 549 -44.63 -7.52 19.96
N PRO A 550 -45.46 -6.49 20.19
CA PRO A 550 -45.55 -5.84 21.48
C PRO A 550 -45.98 -6.85 22.57
N PRO A 551 -45.35 -6.83 23.76
CA PRO A 551 -45.68 -7.77 24.82
C PRO A 551 -47.13 -7.58 25.28
N ALA A 552 -47.82 -8.68 25.58
CA ALA A 552 -49.17 -8.64 26.10
C ALA A 552 -49.17 -8.03 27.52
N ALA A 553 -50.25 -7.32 27.88
CA ALA A 553 -50.38 -6.64 29.19
C ALA A 553 -50.19 -7.57 30.41
N GLY A 554 -50.33 -8.89 30.24
CA GLY A 554 -50.05 -9.90 31.27
C GLY A 554 -48.56 -10.08 31.61
N ASP A 555 -47.65 -9.91 30.62
CA ASP A 555 -46.20 -10.04 30.83
C ASP A 555 -45.62 -8.83 31.57
N LEU A 556 -46.25 -7.65 31.39
CA LEU A 556 -45.92 -6.44 32.14
C LEU A 556 -46.26 -6.56 33.63
N LEU A 557 -47.31 -7.31 33.99
CA LEU A 557 -47.71 -7.56 35.38
C LEU A 557 -46.89 -8.68 36.04
N ALA A 558 -46.50 -9.73 35.29
CA ALA A 558 -45.60 -10.77 35.78
C ALA A 558 -44.17 -10.25 36.04
N GLY A 559 -43.72 -9.23 35.30
CA GLY A 559 -42.44 -8.54 35.51
C GLY A 559 -42.38 -7.59 36.72
N MET A 560 -43.50 -7.35 37.41
CA MET A 560 -43.56 -6.48 38.61
C MET A 560 -43.36 -7.22 39.94
N VAL A 561 -43.39 -8.56 39.96
CA VAL A 561 -43.24 -9.35 41.18
C VAL A 561 -41.79 -9.85 41.28
N LEU A 562 -41.03 -9.31 42.25
CA LEU A 562 -39.70 -9.82 42.59
C LEU A 562 -39.85 -11.26 43.13
N PRO A 563 -39.19 -12.26 42.53
CA PRO A 563 -39.16 -13.60 43.12
C PRO A 563 -38.48 -13.54 44.50
N PRO A 564 -38.97 -14.28 45.50
CA PRO A 564 -38.34 -14.31 46.81
C PRO A 564 -36.94 -14.94 46.69
N VAL A 565 -35.91 -14.09 46.74
CA VAL A 565 -34.52 -14.51 46.79
C VAL A 565 -34.23 -15.07 48.19
N PRO A 566 -33.79 -16.34 48.33
CA PRO A 566 -33.39 -16.89 49.62
C PRO A 566 -32.30 -16.03 50.29
N PRO A 567 -32.30 -15.87 51.63
CA PRO A 567 -31.26 -15.12 52.31
C PRO A 567 -29.88 -15.78 52.14
N GLY A 568 -28.82 -14.96 52.07
CA GLY A 568 -27.43 -15.40 51.92
C GLY A 568 -26.91 -15.42 50.46
N PRO A 569 -25.59 -15.62 50.29
CA PRO A 569 -24.87 -15.45 49.01
C PRO A 569 -25.35 -16.43 47.93
N VAL A 570 -25.71 -17.66 48.30
CA VAL A 570 -26.21 -18.68 47.37
C VAL A 570 -27.55 -18.27 46.73
N GLY A 571 -28.43 -17.62 47.51
CA GLY A 571 -29.70 -17.10 46.99
C GLY A 571 -29.49 -15.98 45.99
N LEU A 572 -28.59 -15.04 46.29
CA LEU A 572 -28.22 -13.94 45.40
C LEU A 572 -27.60 -14.42 44.09
N ILE A 573 -26.66 -15.37 44.16
CA ILE A 573 -26.02 -15.96 42.98
C ILE A 573 -27.05 -16.69 42.10
N ARG A 574 -28.04 -17.36 42.70
CA ARG A 574 -29.13 -18.00 41.96
C ARG A 574 -30.01 -16.97 41.25
N ALA A 575 -30.37 -15.88 41.93
CA ALA A 575 -31.16 -14.79 41.33
C ALA A 575 -30.44 -14.14 40.14
N LEU A 576 -29.12 -13.94 40.25
CA LEU A 576 -28.28 -13.45 39.16
C LEU A 576 -28.25 -14.43 37.97
N ARG A 577 -28.14 -15.75 38.21
CA ARG A 577 -28.21 -16.76 37.14
C ARG A 577 -29.58 -16.79 36.45
N GLU A 578 -30.66 -16.65 37.19
CA GLU A 578 -32.02 -16.61 36.63
C GLU A 578 -32.24 -15.33 35.80
N TRP A 579 -31.66 -14.20 36.20
CA TRP A 579 -31.67 -12.97 35.40
C TRP A 579 -30.95 -13.13 34.05
N ARG A 580 -29.81 -13.84 34.01
CA ARG A 580 -29.07 -14.15 32.77
C ARG A 580 -29.90 -14.93 31.75
N GLN A 581 -30.81 -15.79 32.19
CA GLN A 581 -31.57 -16.70 31.32
C GLN A 581 -32.84 -16.06 30.70
N ARG A 582 -33.09 -14.75 30.93
CA ARG A 582 -34.29 -14.08 30.41
C ARG A 582 -34.21 -13.85 28.89
N PRO A 583 -35.25 -14.21 28.11
CA PRO A 583 -35.30 -13.96 26.67
C PRO A 583 -35.32 -12.47 26.31
N TYR A 584 -34.66 -12.11 25.22
CA TYR A 584 -34.66 -10.75 24.67
C TYR A 584 -36.07 -10.40 24.15
N GLY A 585 -36.76 -9.46 24.78
CA GLY A 585 -38.04 -8.93 24.27
C GLY A 585 -39.04 -8.38 25.30
N THR A 586 -38.86 -8.63 26.60
CA THR A 586 -39.85 -8.24 27.62
C THR A 586 -39.38 -7.08 28.49
N GLY A 587 -39.50 -5.85 27.97
CA GLY A 587 -39.31 -4.58 28.71
C GLY A 587 -38.11 -3.74 28.27
N THR A 588 -38.10 -2.44 28.61
CA THR A 588 -36.94 -1.57 28.38
C THR A 588 -35.76 -2.08 29.21
N PRO A 589 -34.57 -2.32 28.60
CA PRO A 589 -33.40 -2.92 29.29
C PRO A 589 -33.01 -2.21 30.58
N GLN A 590 -33.16 -0.88 30.61
CA GLN A 590 -32.78 -0.01 31.72
C GLN A 590 -33.61 -0.24 32.99
N GLN A 591 -34.93 -0.45 32.88
CA GLN A 591 -35.79 -0.71 34.05
C GLN A 591 -35.55 -2.08 34.67
N ALA A 592 -35.08 -3.05 33.90
CA ALA A 592 -34.72 -4.38 34.42
C ALA A 592 -33.40 -4.34 35.21
N LEU A 593 -32.43 -3.56 34.73
CA LEU A 593 -31.16 -3.33 35.40
C LEU A 593 -31.34 -2.61 36.74
N ASP A 594 -32.05 -1.48 36.77
CA ASP A 594 -32.25 -0.70 38.00
C ASP A 594 -32.94 -1.52 39.12
N ARG A 595 -33.88 -2.40 38.75
CA ARG A 595 -34.53 -3.31 39.71
C ARG A 595 -33.57 -4.35 40.26
N MET A 596 -32.69 -4.89 39.42
CA MET A 596 -31.68 -5.85 39.84
C MET A 596 -30.65 -5.19 40.76
N THR A 597 -30.18 -4.00 40.42
CA THR A 597 -29.30 -3.17 41.25
C THR A 597 -29.90 -2.94 42.63
N ASN A 598 -31.17 -2.54 42.72
CA ASN A 598 -31.84 -2.31 44.00
C ASN A 598 -31.98 -3.60 44.83
N LEU A 599 -32.36 -4.72 44.21
CA LEU A 599 -32.53 -6.01 44.88
C LEU A 599 -31.21 -6.53 45.45
N VAL A 600 -30.18 -6.56 44.62
CA VAL A 600 -28.85 -7.04 45.00
C VAL A 600 -28.22 -6.07 45.99
N GLY A 601 -28.27 -4.76 45.71
CA GLY A 601 -27.74 -3.71 46.57
C GLY A 601 -28.32 -3.72 47.98
N TYR A 602 -29.65 -3.80 48.14
CA TYR A 602 -30.29 -3.89 49.47
C TYR A 602 -29.81 -5.10 50.27
N ARG A 603 -29.60 -6.24 49.60
CA ARG A 603 -29.14 -7.46 50.27
C ARG A 603 -27.65 -7.43 50.60
N LEU A 604 -26.82 -6.84 49.76
CA LEU A 604 -25.41 -6.59 50.07
C LEU A 604 -25.28 -5.67 51.30
N LEU A 605 -26.10 -4.62 51.38
CA LEU A 605 -26.18 -3.75 52.57
C LEU A 605 -26.64 -4.53 53.81
N SER A 606 -27.68 -5.36 53.69
CA SER A 606 -28.15 -6.19 54.81
C SER A 606 -27.05 -7.12 55.34
N LEU A 607 -26.28 -7.75 54.44
CA LEU A 607 -25.16 -8.62 54.82
C LEU A 607 -24.02 -7.82 55.48
N ALA A 608 -23.73 -6.62 54.98
CA ALA A 608 -22.72 -5.74 55.56
C ALA A 608 -23.11 -5.29 56.98
N ASP A 609 -24.38 -4.88 57.17
CA ASP A 609 -24.93 -4.44 58.47
C ASP A 609 -24.97 -5.60 59.49
N GLU A 610 -25.11 -6.84 59.03
CA GLU A 610 -25.02 -8.07 59.84
C GLU A 610 -23.57 -8.48 60.20
N GLY A 611 -22.55 -7.72 59.76
CA GLY A 611 -21.13 -8.04 59.96
C GLY A 611 -20.60 -9.17 59.07
N ARG A 612 -21.32 -9.52 58.00
CA ARG A 612 -21.00 -10.62 57.06
C ARG A 612 -20.45 -10.09 55.74
N ALA A 613 -19.52 -9.13 55.82
CA ALA A 613 -18.96 -8.45 54.65
C ALA A 613 -18.24 -9.39 53.67
N ASP A 614 -17.59 -10.46 54.15
CA ASP A 614 -16.94 -11.46 53.31
C ASP A 614 -17.93 -12.20 52.39
N GLU A 615 -19.15 -12.43 52.85
CA GLU A 615 -20.20 -13.04 52.04
C GLU A 615 -20.75 -12.08 50.99
N ALA A 616 -20.84 -10.78 51.32
CA ALA A 616 -21.18 -9.74 50.35
C ALA A 616 -20.09 -9.64 49.25
N LEU A 617 -18.82 -9.77 49.63
CA LEU A 617 -17.68 -9.81 48.72
C LEU A 617 -17.77 -10.97 47.73
N GLN A 618 -18.10 -12.16 48.22
CA GLN A 618 -18.26 -13.34 47.39
C GLN A 618 -19.33 -13.15 46.31
N VAL A 619 -20.40 -12.41 46.61
CA VAL A 619 -21.45 -12.08 45.63
C VAL A 619 -20.93 -11.10 44.57
N LEU A 620 -20.19 -10.06 44.96
CA LEU A 620 -19.56 -9.12 44.01
C LEU A 620 -18.60 -9.84 43.06
N ARG A 621 -17.71 -10.69 43.60
CA ARG A 621 -16.80 -11.52 42.80
C ARG A 621 -17.54 -12.55 41.93
N ALA A 622 -18.70 -13.04 42.37
CA ALA A 622 -19.53 -13.92 41.55
C ALA A 622 -20.20 -13.18 40.37
N ILE A 623 -20.55 -11.90 40.53
CA ILE A 623 -20.99 -11.03 39.42
C ILE A 623 -19.84 -10.80 38.45
N ALA A 624 -18.63 -10.60 38.95
CA ALA A 624 -17.41 -10.49 38.14
C ALA A 624 -16.89 -11.86 37.65
N GLY A 625 -17.43 -12.99 38.09
CA GLY A 625 -16.91 -14.33 37.82
C GLY A 625 -17.22 -14.87 36.41
N PRO A 626 -17.06 -16.19 36.14
CA PRO A 626 -17.18 -16.82 34.82
C PRO A 626 -18.59 -16.79 34.19
N PHE A 627 -19.53 -16.09 34.81
CA PHE A 627 -20.84 -15.82 34.26
C PHE A 627 -20.72 -14.54 33.44
N ASP A 628 -20.39 -14.66 32.15
CA ASP A 628 -20.28 -13.52 31.22
C ASP A 628 -21.65 -12.80 31.13
N PHE A 629 -21.87 -11.79 31.99
CA PHE A 629 -23.07 -10.97 32.06
C PHE A 629 -22.89 -9.77 31.13
N ARG A 630 -23.73 -9.65 30.10
CA ARG A 630 -23.63 -8.58 29.10
C ARG A 630 -23.69 -7.16 29.70
N ASP A 631 -24.45 -6.98 30.78
CA ASP A 631 -24.57 -5.71 31.54
C ASP A 631 -23.82 -5.75 32.90
N GLY A 632 -22.95 -6.74 33.12
CA GLY A 632 -22.25 -6.97 34.39
C GLY A 632 -21.43 -5.77 34.89
N PRO A 633 -20.60 -5.13 34.04
CA PRO A 633 -19.83 -3.94 34.44
C PRO A 633 -20.71 -2.77 34.87
N LEU A 634 -21.84 -2.56 34.18
CA LEU A 634 -22.79 -1.49 34.51
C LEU A 634 -23.54 -1.78 35.82
N LEU A 635 -23.92 -3.04 36.06
CA LEU A 635 -24.50 -3.48 37.33
C LEU A 635 -23.52 -3.26 38.50
N LEU A 636 -22.26 -3.70 38.36
CA LEU A 636 -21.21 -3.49 39.37
C LEU A 636 -21.02 -2.00 39.67
N ARG A 637 -21.06 -1.15 38.64
CA ARG A 637 -20.90 0.30 38.78
C ARG A 637 -22.02 0.91 39.61
N GLN A 638 -23.28 0.59 39.28
CA GLN A 638 -24.43 1.11 40.03
C GLN A 638 -24.47 0.57 41.47
N LEU A 639 -24.04 -0.68 41.68
CA LEU A 639 -23.89 -1.26 43.03
C LEU A 639 -22.82 -0.52 43.84
N ALA A 640 -21.67 -0.21 43.24
CA ALA A 640 -20.60 0.55 43.88
C ALA A 640 -21.08 1.94 44.33
N GLU A 641 -21.77 2.68 43.44
CA GLU A 641 -22.37 3.99 43.74
C GLU A 641 -23.42 3.91 44.88
N GLY A 642 -24.16 2.80 44.97
CA GLY A 642 -25.07 2.54 46.07
C GLY A 642 -24.34 2.31 47.39
N LEU A 643 -23.38 1.38 47.40
CA LEU A 643 -22.60 1.00 48.58
C LEU A 643 -21.81 2.18 49.16
N GLU A 644 -21.23 3.01 48.28
CA GLU A 644 -20.50 4.21 48.68
C GLU A 644 -21.41 5.21 49.40
N ARG A 645 -22.60 5.50 48.84
CA ARG A 645 -23.59 6.40 49.46
C ARG A 645 -24.04 5.94 50.85
N HIS A 646 -23.99 4.64 51.11
CA HIS A 646 -24.36 4.04 52.39
C HIS A 646 -23.16 3.82 53.33
N GLY A 647 -21.97 4.35 53.01
CA GLY A 647 -20.80 4.31 53.88
C GLY A 647 -20.04 2.97 53.88
N GLN A 648 -20.37 2.05 52.98
CA GLN A 648 -19.72 0.73 52.87
C GLN A 648 -18.48 0.81 51.97
N GLY A 649 -17.46 1.57 52.40
CA GLY A 649 -16.29 1.92 51.59
C GLY A 649 -15.53 0.73 51.00
N GLY A 650 -15.24 -0.32 51.79
CA GLY A 650 -14.53 -1.49 51.30
C GLY A 650 -15.27 -2.26 50.20
N LEU A 651 -16.59 -2.46 50.37
CA LEU A 651 -17.43 -3.11 49.35
C LEU A 651 -17.58 -2.24 48.09
N ALA A 652 -17.67 -0.91 48.26
CA ALA A 652 -17.73 0.02 47.14
C ALA A 652 -16.44 0.05 46.33
N ALA A 653 -15.27 0.11 46.99
CA ALA A 653 -13.97 0.08 46.33
C ALA A 653 -13.77 -1.21 45.51
N GLU A 654 -14.12 -2.38 46.07
CA GLU A 654 -14.01 -3.64 45.34
C GLU A 654 -14.98 -3.70 44.15
N ALA A 655 -16.23 -3.24 44.32
CA ALA A 655 -17.19 -3.18 43.22
C ALA A 655 -16.73 -2.24 42.07
N TYR A 656 -16.19 -1.06 42.40
CA TYR A 656 -15.62 -0.14 41.41
C TYR A 656 -14.39 -0.71 40.69
N ALA A 657 -13.49 -1.39 41.41
CA ALA A 657 -12.34 -2.06 40.80
C ALA A 657 -12.77 -3.17 39.83
N LEU A 658 -13.73 -4.00 40.23
CA LEU A 658 -14.29 -5.07 39.40
C LEU A 658 -15.06 -4.54 38.18
N THR A 659 -15.72 -3.37 38.29
CA THR A 659 -16.32 -2.69 37.13
C THR A 659 -15.27 -2.46 36.05
N TRP A 660 -14.12 -1.88 36.39
CA TRP A 660 -13.08 -1.60 35.40
C TRP A 660 -12.49 -2.89 34.83
N VAL A 661 -12.07 -3.82 35.69
CA VAL A 661 -11.47 -5.11 35.30
C VAL A 661 -12.34 -5.86 34.27
N ARG A 662 -13.68 -5.76 34.35
CA ARG A 662 -14.61 -6.47 33.46
C ARG A 662 -15.16 -5.64 32.30
N THR A 663 -14.87 -4.35 32.24
CA THR A 663 -15.18 -3.55 31.05
C THR A 663 -14.24 -3.95 29.93
N ARG A 664 -14.79 -4.34 28.78
CA ARG A 664 -13.98 -4.63 27.58
C ARG A 664 -13.48 -3.31 27.00
N GLY A 665 -12.17 -3.08 27.06
CA GLY A 665 -11.44 -1.91 26.57
C GLY A 665 -11.60 -1.64 25.07
N GLN A 666 -12.78 -1.22 24.63
CA GLN A 666 -13.20 -0.99 23.22
C GLN A 666 -13.63 -2.22 22.40
N GLY A 667 -13.67 -3.42 22.99
CA GLY A 667 -14.21 -4.64 22.37
C GLY A 667 -13.15 -5.57 21.75
N GLY A 668 -13.57 -6.53 20.93
CA GLY A 668 -12.66 -7.47 20.25
C GLY A 668 -12.00 -8.50 21.17
N TRP A 669 -10.67 -8.63 21.08
CA TRP A 669 -9.84 -9.61 21.81
C TRP A 669 -9.49 -9.20 23.24
N LEU A 670 -9.74 -7.93 23.62
CA LEU A 670 -9.40 -7.36 24.92
C LEU A 670 -10.46 -7.74 25.97
N ASN A 671 -10.05 -8.49 26.99
CA ASN A 671 -10.96 -9.05 28.01
C ASN A 671 -10.67 -8.56 29.44
N PHE A 672 -9.74 -7.62 29.61
CA PHE A 672 -9.33 -7.11 30.92
C PHE A 672 -9.12 -5.60 30.86
N GLY A 673 -10.01 -4.85 31.51
CA GLY A 673 -9.88 -3.39 31.62
C GLY A 673 -9.62 -2.66 30.29
N GLY A 674 -8.88 -1.56 30.39
CA GLY A 674 -8.52 -0.68 29.28
C GLY A 674 -8.77 0.80 29.62
N GLU A 675 -8.88 1.65 28.62
CA GLU A 675 -9.16 3.08 28.84
C GLU A 675 -10.60 3.35 29.31
N THR A 676 -11.55 2.49 28.94
CA THR A 676 -12.94 2.62 29.35
C THR A 676 -13.12 2.29 30.83
N SER A 677 -13.93 3.09 31.53
CA SER A 677 -14.20 2.95 32.97
C SER A 677 -12.99 3.18 33.90
N LEU A 678 -11.89 3.81 33.44
CA LEU A 678 -10.77 4.20 34.31
C LEU A 678 -11.19 5.14 35.45
N ASP A 679 -12.27 5.89 35.26
CA ASP A 679 -12.87 6.74 36.28
C ASP A 679 -13.41 5.92 37.47
N ALA A 680 -13.96 4.72 37.22
CA ALA A 680 -14.38 3.81 38.28
C ALA A 680 -13.17 3.29 39.08
N LEU A 681 -12.09 2.90 38.39
CA LEU A 681 -10.86 2.46 39.05
C LEU A 681 -10.23 3.58 39.90
N SER A 682 -10.15 4.80 39.35
CA SER A 682 -9.71 5.99 40.10
C SER A 682 -10.56 6.24 41.33
N ARG A 683 -11.89 6.04 41.25
CA ARG A 683 -12.78 6.19 42.41
C ARG A 683 -12.52 5.10 43.46
N ALA A 684 -12.30 3.85 43.05
CA ALA A 684 -11.93 2.77 43.95
C ALA A 684 -10.65 3.10 44.75
N ALA A 685 -9.61 3.58 44.05
CA ALA A 685 -8.33 3.94 44.66
C ALA A 685 -8.43 5.15 45.62
N GLN A 686 -9.36 6.09 45.38
CA GLN A 686 -9.66 7.18 46.31
C GLN A 686 -10.32 6.70 47.61
N ILE A 687 -11.12 5.64 47.55
CA ILE A 687 -11.80 5.06 48.72
C ILE A 687 -10.83 4.19 49.52
N ASP A 688 -10.19 3.22 48.87
CA ASP A 688 -9.20 2.33 49.47
C ASP A 688 -8.15 1.89 48.42
N PRO A 689 -6.95 2.53 48.41
CA PRO A 689 -5.92 2.23 47.41
C PRO A 689 -5.28 0.85 47.61
N VAL A 690 -5.15 0.38 48.85
CA VAL A 690 -4.52 -0.92 49.15
C VAL A 690 -5.44 -2.06 48.71
N LEU A 691 -6.74 -1.94 49.01
CA LEU A 691 -7.73 -2.91 48.58
C LEU A 691 -7.85 -2.95 47.06
N THR A 692 -7.88 -1.79 46.41
CA THR A 692 -8.01 -1.68 44.95
C THR A 692 -6.84 -2.34 44.23
N PHE A 693 -5.60 -2.07 44.67
CA PHE A 693 -4.41 -2.72 44.10
C PHE A 693 -4.47 -4.25 44.27
N ARG A 694 -4.85 -4.72 45.46
CA ARG A 694 -4.98 -6.16 45.74
C ARG A 694 -6.01 -6.83 44.83
N VAL A 695 -7.19 -6.22 44.67
CA VAL A 695 -8.25 -6.75 43.79
C VAL A 695 -7.77 -6.84 42.34
N VAL A 696 -7.14 -5.79 41.82
CA VAL A 696 -6.61 -5.79 40.45
C VAL A 696 -5.52 -6.87 40.26
N ALA A 697 -4.63 -7.03 41.24
CA ALA A 697 -3.58 -8.05 41.19
C ALA A 697 -4.14 -9.49 41.23
N GLU A 698 -5.09 -9.76 42.12
CA GLU A 698 -5.79 -11.06 42.20
C GLU A 698 -6.50 -11.40 40.89
N GLU A 699 -7.14 -10.42 40.26
CA GLU A 699 -7.85 -10.61 38.99
C GLU A 699 -6.91 -10.81 37.80
N ALA A 700 -5.77 -10.11 37.77
CA ALA A 700 -4.74 -10.34 36.77
C ALA A 700 -4.15 -11.76 36.90
N GLU A 701 -3.84 -12.20 38.11
CA GLU A 701 -3.34 -13.57 38.38
C GLU A 701 -4.37 -14.64 37.99
N ALA A 702 -5.65 -14.40 38.28
CA ALA A 702 -6.73 -15.31 37.90
C ALA A 702 -6.84 -15.49 36.37
N ILE A 703 -6.67 -14.42 35.60
CA ILE A 703 -6.73 -14.49 34.13
C ILE A 703 -5.53 -15.24 33.56
N VAL A 704 -4.32 -14.94 34.06
CA VAL A 704 -3.09 -15.60 33.60
C VAL A 704 -3.11 -17.10 33.92
N SER A 705 -3.54 -17.47 35.13
CA SER A 705 -3.56 -18.86 35.60
C SER A 705 -4.62 -19.75 34.93
N THR A 706 -5.73 -19.18 34.46
CA THR A 706 -6.81 -19.96 33.85
C THR A 706 -6.55 -20.38 32.40
N GLY A 707 -5.53 -19.81 31.74
CA GLY A 707 -4.98 -20.29 30.46
C GLY A 707 -5.98 -20.40 29.29
N ARG A 708 -7.16 -19.79 29.40
CA ARG A 708 -8.13 -19.73 28.29
C ARG A 708 -7.70 -18.66 27.29
N TYR A 709 -8.08 -18.83 26.02
CA TYR A 709 -8.01 -17.78 25.01
C TYR A 709 -8.53 -16.45 25.60
N GLY A 710 -7.67 -15.44 25.78
CA GLY A 710 -8.07 -14.15 26.37
C GLY A 710 -7.12 -13.46 27.35
N THR A 711 -5.83 -13.80 27.41
CA THR A 711 -4.83 -13.05 28.20
C THR A 711 -4.41 -11.73 27.55
N HIS A 712 -4.86 -11.46 26.32
CA HIS A 712 -4.56 -10.21 25.60
C HIS A 712 -5.27 -9.01 26.25
N GLY A 713 -4.52 -7.91 26.35
CA GLY A 713 -4.94 -6.62 26.91
C GLY A 713 -4.59 -6.42 28.37
N VAL A 714 -4.12 -7.44 29.10
CA VAL A 714 -3.83 -7.31 30.54
C VAL A 714 -2.69 -6.33 30.78
N THR A 715 -1.58 -6.50 30.06
CA THR A 715 -0.40 -5.63 30.19
C THR A 715 -0.75 -4.20 29.79
N GLN A 716 -1.38 -4.03 28.61
CA GLN A 716 -1.86 -2.74 28.13
C GLN A 716 -2.76 -2.03 29.14
N ALA A 717 -3.76 -2.72 29.68
CA ALA A 717 -4.71 -2.14 30.63
C ALA A 717 -4.04 -1.71 31.94
N LEU A 718 -3.10 -2.51 32.45
CA LEU A 718 -2.32 -2.13 33.63
C LEU A 718 -1.44 -0.92 33.36
N ILE A 719 -0.78 -0.83 32.20
CA ILE A 719 0.00 0.37 31.81
C ILE A 719 -0.91 1.60 31.76
N TYR A 720 -2.11 1.51 31.16
CA TYR A 720 -3.07 2.62 31.16
C TYR A 720 -3.47 3.04 32.59
N ALA A 721 -3.76 2.07 33.46
CA ALA A 721 -4.14 2.32 34.84
C ALA A 721 -3.02 3.05 35.61
N PHE A 722 -1.78 2.62 35.44
CA PHE A 722 -0.61 3.25 36.08
C PHE A 722 -0.29 4.64 35.48
N ALA A 723 -0.35 4.78 34.16
CA ALA A 723 -0.10 6.04 33.44
C ALA A 723 -1.10 7.13 33.84
N ARG A 724 -2.38 6.75 34.00
CA ARG A 724 -3.46 7.63 34.48
C ARG A 724 -3.52 7.77 36.00
N GLN A 725 -2.60 7.11 36.73
CA GLN A 725 -2.54 7.10 38.19
C GLN A 725 -3.85 6.62 38.85
N ALA A 726 -4.60 5.76 38.16
CA ALA A 726 -5.85 5.19 38.62
C ALA A 726 -5.65 4.06 39.64
N VAL A 727 -4.45 3.45 39.68
CA VAL A 727 -4.05 2.45 40.66
C VAL A 727 -2.60 2.71 41.09
N GLY A 728 -2.26 2.46 42.35
CA GLY A 728 -0.90 2.67 42.85
C GLY A 728 -0.59 1.82 44.08
N LEU A 729 0.69 1.51 44.27
CA LEU A 729 1.19 0.81 45.45
C LEU A 729 1.73 1.85 46.46
N PRO A 730 1.36 1.78 47.75
CA PRO A 730 1.88 2.71 48.75
C PRO A 730 3.42 2.74 48.78
N GLY A 731 3.99 3.94 48.74
CA GLY A 731 5.45 4.13 48.74
C GLY A 731 6.12 4.06 47.36
N HIS A 732 5.36 3.80 46.29
CA HIS A 732 5.85 3.77 44.92
C HIS A 732 5.11 4.78 44.05
N SER A 733 5.80 5.39 43.11
CA SER A 733 5.17 6.21 42.06
C SER A 733 4.41 5.30 41.10
N SER A 734 3.11 5.55 40.94
CA SER A 734 2.26 4.84 39.96
C SER A 734 2.85 4.93 38.56
N LEU A 735 3.31 6.12 38.17
CA LEU A 735 3.87 6.34 36.85
C LEU A 735 5.19 5.57 36.64
N ASP A 736 6.03 5.47 37.68
CA ASP A 736 7.27 4.68 37.61
C ASP A 736 6.98 3.19 37.41
N LEU A 737 5.95 2.67 38.08
CA LEU A 737 5.48 1.29 37.88
C LEU A 737 4.94 1.09 36.45
N GLY A 738 4.23 2.08 35.89
CA GLY A 738 3.74 2.04 34.51
C GLY A 738 4.88 1.93 33.49
N PHE A 739 5.93 2.74 33.64
CA PHE A 739 7.11 2.64 32.78
C PHE A 739 7.90 1.35 33.00
N ALA A 740 8.08 0.90 34.25
CA ALA A 740 8.77 -0.36 34.54
C ALA A 740 8.02 -1.56 33.93
N LEU A 741 6.69 -1.59 34.03
CA LEU A 741 5.86 -2.62 33.41
C LEU A 741 5.98 -2.61 31.89
N TRP A 742 6.00 -1.41 31.28
CA TRP A 742 6.23 -1.26 29.85
C TRP A 742 7.61 -1.77 29.44
N ASP A 743 8.67 -1.39 30.17
CA ASP A 743 10.06 -1.77 29.85
C ASP A 743 10.25 -3.29 29.90
N GLU A 744 9.70 -3.96 30.92
CA GLU A 744 9.73 -5.43 31.05
C GLU A 744 8.95 -6.12 29.92
N ALA A 745 7.75 -5.63 29.61
CA ALA A 745 6.93 -6.19 28.53
C ALA A 745 7.61 -6.01 27.16
N ALA A 746 8.17 -4.83 26.89
CA ALA A 746 8.88 -4.52 25.66
C ALA A 746 10.12 -5.42 25.49
N ALA A 747 10.89 -5.68 26.55
CA ALA A 747 12.04 -6.58 26.50
C ALA A 747 11.65 -8.03 26.14
N VAL A 748 10.53 -8.53 26.69
CA VAL A 748 10.01 -9.86 26.36
C VAL A 748 9.60 -9.91 24.88
N ILE A 749 8.86 -8.92 24.40
CA ILE A 749 8.39 -8.89 23.00
C ILE A 749 9.58 -8.74 22.04
N GLU A 750 10.56 -7.90 22.36
CA GLU A 750 11.77 -7.72 21.57
C GLU A 750 12.59 -9.01 21.44
N SER A 751 12.68 -9.81 22.51
CA SER A 751 13.35 -11.11 22.45
C SER A 751 12.72 -12.09 21.47
N ARG A 752 11.43 -11.88 21.14
CA ARG A 752 10.66 -12.68 20.16
C ARG A 752 10.73 -12.10 18.75
N ALA A 753 11.36 -10.97 18.53
CA ALA A 753 11.57 -10.39 17.20
C ALA A 753 13.06 -10.06 17.00
N PRO A 754 13.96 -11.07 16.99
CA PRO A 754 15.39 -10.85 16.89
C PRO A 754 15.78 -10.13 15.59
N ARG A 755 16.80 -9.26 15.67
CA ARG A 755 17.44 -8.63 14.50
C ARG A 755 18.33 -9.67 13.82
N VAL A 756 18.15 -9.87 12.53
CA VAL A 756 18.85 -10.87 11.72
C VAL A 756 19.61 -10.25 10.54
N HIS A 757 19.22 -9.06 10.08
CA HIS A 757 19.84 -8.37 8.96
C HIS A 757 19.83 -6.84 9.15
N ASP A 758 20.69 -6.11 8.43
CA ASP A 758 20.74 -4.64 8.52
C ASP A 758 19.49 -3.97 7.94
N SER A 759 18.78 -4.65 7.03
CA SER A 759 17.48 -4.19 6.51
C SER A 759 16.36 -4.23 7.54
N ASP A 760 16.59 -4.84 8.70
CA ASP A 760 15.63 -4.92 9.79
C ASP A 760 15.53 -3.60 10.56
N ASP A 761 16.57 -2.77 10.43
CA ASP A 761 16.61 -1.47 11.06
C ASP A 761 15.74 -0.46 10.26
N PRO A 762 15.12 0.51 10.95
CA PRO A 762 14.32 1.52 10.27
C PRO A 762 15.15 2.35 9.28
N ASP A 763 14.63 2.58 8.08
CA ASP A 763 15.23 3.49 7.09
C ASP A 763 15.39 4.92 7.64
N TYR A 764 14.46 5.33 8.50
CA TYR A 764 14.41 6.66 9.12
C TYR A 764 14.35 6.51 10.65
N PRO A 765 15.49 6.21 11.32
CA PRO A 765 15.51 5.96 12.75
C PRO A 765 15.17 7.23 13.54
N TYR A 766 14.25 7.11 14.49
CA TYR A 766 13.92 8.15 15.45
C TYR A 766 14.82 8.05 16.67
N TYR A 767 15.43 9.17 17.02
CA TYR A 767 16.22 9.32 18.24
C TYR A 767 15.52 10.33 19.14
N ALA A 768 15.24 9.92 20.39
CA ALA A 768 14.70 10.82 21.38
C ALA A 768 15.71 11.95 21.70
N PRO A 769 15.25 13.18 22.00
CA PRO A 769 16.16 14.29 22.26
C PRO A 769 17.06 14.07 23.49
N ASP A 770 18.38 14.27 23.36
CA ASP A 770 19.35 14.13 24.46
C ASP A 770 19.08 15.05 25.65
N ARG A 771 18.43 16.19 25.41
CA ARG A 771 18.09 17.22 26.42
C ARG A 771 16.61 17.55 26.39
N ASP A 772 15.78 16.53 26.55
CA ASP A 772 14.34 16.71 26.61
C ASP A 772 13.91 17.43 27.89
N THR A 773 13.17 18.53 27.73
CA THR A 773 12.67 19.35 28.85
C THR A 773 11.35 18.83 29.42
N GLY A 774 10.76 17.78 28.82
CA GLY A 774 9.44 17.26 29.19
C GLY A 774 8.28 18.12 28.69
N ALA A 775 8.54 19.08 27.79
CA ALA A 775 7.48 19.84 27.12
C ALA A 775 6.62 18.92 26.23
N ALA A 776 5.32 19.24 26.12
CA ALA A 776 4.39 18.48 25.27
C ALA A 776 4.88 18.44 23.82
N VAL A 777 5.28 19.61 23.28
CA VAL A 777 5.97 19.73 22.00
C VAL A 777 7.46 20.00 22.24
N HIS A 778 8.33 19.19 21.63
CA HIS A 778 9.76 19.43 21.63
C HIS A 778 10.19 20.13 20.32
N GLY A 779 10.33 21.46 20.36
CA GLY A 779 10.73 22.29 19.22
C GLY A 779 9.59 23.17 18.69
N ASP A 780 9.70 23.60 17.43
CA ASP A 780 8.74 24.52 16.79
C ASP A 780 7.68 23.75 16.00
N LEU A 781 6.43 23.79 16.49
CA LEU A 781 5.28 23.14 15.87
C LEU A 781 4.93 23.72 14.50
N ASP A 782 5.02 25.04 14.32
CA ASP A 782 4.65 25.69 13.07
C ASP A 782 5.67 25.35 11.97
N CYS A 783 6.95 25.28 12.33
CA CYS A 783 8.01 24.76 11.46
C CYS A 783 7.75 23.29 11.07
N ALA A 784 7.26 22.45 11.99
CA ALA A 784 6.91 21.06 11.68
C ALA A 784 5.77 20.97 10.65
N PHE A 785 4.73 21.79 10.82
CA PHE A 785 3.62 21.86 9.87
C PHE A 785 4.07 22.38 8.50
N ALA A 786 4.91 23.42 8.46
CA ALA A 786 5.48 23.92 7.22
C ALA A 786 6.35 22.87 6.51
N THR A 787 7.16 22.12 7.28
CA THR A 787 7.99 21.01 6.77
C THR A 787 7.14 19.90 6.17
N ALA A 788 6.10 19.46 6.87
CA ALA A 788 5.17 18.45 6.35
C ALA A 788 4.38 18.94 5.13
N ALA A 789 4.01 20.23 5.07
CA ALA A 789 3.34 20.81 3.91
C ALA A 789 4.26 20.79 2.68
N LEU A 790 5.50 21.24 2.85
CA LEU A 790 6.51 21.30 1.78
C LEU A 790 6.93 19.92 1.28
N ALA A 791 6.92 18.88 2.11
CA ALA A 791 7.13 17.51 1.65
C ALA A 791 6.16 17.10 0.52
N GLY A 792 4.97 17.71 0.45
CA GLY A 792 3.98 17.43 -0.59
C GLY A 792 4.42 17.79 -2.02
N VAL A 793 5.41 18.67 -2.20
CA VAL A 793 5.90 19.03 -3.56
C VAL A 793 6.59 17.85 -4.27
N ALA A 794 7.03 16.86 -3.49
CA ALA A 794 7.64 15.63 -3.97
C ALA A 794 6.63 14.48 -4.19
N HIS A 795 5.33 14.73 -4.03
CA HIS A 795 4.28 13.74 -4.32
C HIS A 795 4.19 13.44 -5.84
N ALA A 796 3.94 12.20 -6.27
CA ALA A 796 3.95 11.84 -7.70
C ALA A 796 2.82 12.46 -8.53
N GLY A 797 1.60 12.50 -7.99
CA GLY A 797 0.43 13.05 -8.67
C GLY A 797 0.59 14.54 -9.00
N ARG A 798 0.44 14.92 -10.27
CA ARG A 798 0.67 16.31 -10.74
C ARG A 798 -0.23 17.31 -10.04
N GLU A 799 -1.49 16.95 -9.82
CA GLU A 799 -2.44 17.75 -9.05
C GLU A 799 -1.97 18.00 -7.60
N ALA A 800 -1.49 16.96 -6.91
CA ALA A 800 -0.99 17.11 -5.55
C ALA A 800 0.29 17.97 -5.49
N LYS A 801 1.15 17.89 -6.51
CA LYS A 801 2.30 18.81 -6.64
C LYS A 801 1.85 20.26 -6.77
N ARG A 802 0.92 20.56 -7.69
CA ARG A 802 0.40 21.92 -7.88
C ARG A 802 -0.20 22.47 -6.58
N ARG A 803 -1.02 21.69 -5.86
CA ARG A 803 -1.56 22.08 -4.54
C ARG A 803 -0.47 22.37 -3.51
N SER A 804 0.56 21.52 -3.46
CA SER A 804 1.66 21.67 -2.52
C SER A 804 2.55 22.87 -2.84
N MET A 805 2.72 23.20 -4.12
CA MET A 805 3.41 24.41 -4.56
C MET A 805 2.61 25.68 -4.23
N ILE A 806 1.28 25.66 -4.35
CA ILE A 806 0.43 26.76 -3.85
C ILE A 806 0.54 26.92 -2.33
N ALA A 807 0.54 25.80 -1.59
CA ALA A 807 0.78 25.83 -0.14
C ALA A 807 2.18 26.40 0.19
N ALA A 808 3.22 26.01 -0.55
CA ALA A 808 4.57 26.54 -0.37
C ALA A 808 4.64 28.05 -0.63
N ARG A 809 3.99 28.53 -1.70
CA ARG A 809 3.86 29.97 -1.98
C ARG A 809 3.20 30.71 -0.82
N ALA A 810 2.08 30.19 -0.31
CA ALA A 810 1.39 30.79 0.82
C ALA A 810 2.26 30.82 2.09
N LEU A 811 3.01 29.74 2.37
CA LEU A 811 3.92 29.67 3.52
C LEU A 811 5.07 30.67 3.42
N VAL A 812 5.75 30.75 2.28
CA VAL A 812 6.85 31.71 2.06
C VAL A 812 6.35 33.15 2.22
N SER A 813 5.16 33.46 1.69
CA SER A 813 4.59 34.81 1.77
C SER A 813 4.03 35.17 3.15
N LEU A 814 3.32 34.25 3.82
CA LEU A 814 2.54 34.55 5.03
C LEU A 814 3.26 34.18 6.33
N ARG A 815 4.14 33.18 6.31
CA ARG A 815 4.87 32.63 7.47
C ARG A 815 6.33 32.29 7.10
N PRO A 816 7.13 33.26 6.63
CA PRO A 816 8.48 33.01 6.13
C PRO A 816 9.42 32.38 7.16
N GLU A 817 9.28 32.71 8.46
CA GLU A 817 10.11 32.15 9.53
C GLU A 817 9.91 30.63 9.69
N ALA A 818 8.66 30.15 9.65
CA ALA A 818 8.35 28.72 9.69
C ALA A 818 8.66 28.01 8.37
N ALA A 819 8.54 28.72 7.23
CA ALA A 819 8.82 28.17 5.91
C ALA A 819 10.33 28.00 5.66
N ALA A 820 11.17 28.86 6.21
CA ALA A 820 12.59 28.94 5.87
C ALA A 820 13.38 27.63 6.12
N PRO A 821 13.26 26.96 7.29
CA PRO A 821 13.94 25.68 7.51
C PRO A 821 13.37 24.56 6.64
N ALA A 822 12.07 24.58 6.39
CA ALA A 822 11.40 23.59 5.55
C ALA A 822 11.83 23.68 4.08
N VAL A 823 12.00 24.90 3.54
CA VAL A 823 12.52 25.12 2.18
C VAL A 823 13.99 24.71 2.10
N ALA A 824 14.80 25.02 3.11
CA ALA A 824 16.20 24.58 3.15
C ALA A 824 16.30 23.04 3.07
N LEU A 825 15.51 22.33 3.89
CA LEU A 825 15.45 20.87 3.87
C LEU A 825 15.03 20.31 2.49
N ALA A 826 14.04 20.93 1.84
CA ALA A 826 13.60 20.53 0.51
C ALA A 826 14.70 20.69 -0.54
N LEU A 827 15.42 21.82 -0.52
CA LEU A 827 16.52 22.09 -1.45
C LEU A 827 17.73 21.16 -1.22
N GLU A 828 17.96 20.72 0.01
CA GLU A 828 19.04 19.81 0.38
C GLU A 828 18.78 18.36 -0.04
N HIS A 829 17.53 17.89 0.09
CA HIS A 829 17.21 16.46 0.01
C HIS A 829 16.41 16.03 -1.22
N ALA A 830 15.75 16.95 -1.95
CA ALA A 830 14.91 16.57 -3.08
C ALA A 830 15.74 15.92 -4.20
N SER A 831 15.38 14.68 -4.57
CA SER A 831 16.11 13.90 -5.57
C SER A 831 15.70 14.16 -7.02
N ASP A 832 14.52 14.74 -7.24
CA ASP A 832 13.95 15.03 -8.57
C ASP A 832 14.36 16.42 -9.12
N PRO A 833 15.04 16.48 -10.29
CA PRO A 833 15.43 17.74 -10.93
C PRO A 833 14.26 18.67 -11.27
N ALA A 834 13.10 18.14 -11.67
CA ALA A 834 11.96 18.97 -12.06
C ALA A 834 11.36 19.69 -10.85
N THR A 835 11.17 18.95 -9.74
CA THR A 835 10.71 19.51 -8.47
C THR A 835 11.62 20.62 -7.95
N LEU A 836 12.95 20.44 -8.02
CA LEU A 836 13.90 21.48 -7.66
C LEU A 836 13.77 22.73 -8.56
N THR A 837 13.68 22.54 -9.88
CA THR A 837 13.47 23.65 -10.83
C THR A 837 12.22 24.44 -10.48
N TRP A 838 11.07 23.76 -10.29
CA TRP A 838 9.82 24.44 -9.99
C TRP A 838 9.85 25.17 -8.65
N LEU A 839 10.45 24.58 -7.61
CA LEU A 839 10.60 25.22 -6.30
C LEU A 839 11.49 26.48 -6.39
N LEU A 840 12.60 26.41 -7.11
CA LEU A 840 13.48 27.57 -7.31
C LEU A 840 12.81 28.68 -8.13
N CYS A 841 12.05 28.33 -9.17
CA CYS A 841 11.24 29.31 -9.92
C CYS A 841 10.20 29.99 -9.02
N LEU A 842 9.55 29.24 -8.14
CA LEU A 842 8.60 29.79 -7.17
C LEU A 842 9.29 30.79 -6.22
N LEU A 843 10.47 30.46 -5.71
CA LEU A 843 11.25 31.35 -4.83
C LEU A 843 11.70 32.63 -5.55
N GLU A 844 12.11 32.53 -6.81
CA GLU A 844 12.45 33.68 -7.66
C GLU A 844 11.25 34.61 -7.86
N GLU A 845 10.06 34.04 -8.07
CA GLU A 845 8.80 34.79 -8.24
C GLU A 845 8.38 35.55 -6.97
N GLN A 846 8.69 35.05 -5.77
CA GLN A 846 8.29 35.72 -4.51
C GLN A 846 9.00 37.06 -4.29
N GLY A 847 10.13 37.32 -4.95
CA GLY A 847 10.86 38.58 -4.86
C GLY A 847 11.13 39.01 -3.40
N PRO A 848 10.78 40.25 -2.99
CA PRO A 848 11.02 40.72 -1.63
C PRO A 848 10.35 39.91 -0.52
N ALA A 849 9.19 39.29 -0.79
CA ALA A 849 8.47 38.49 0.20
C ALA A 849 9.25 37.20 0.57
N GLY A 850 10.02 36.66 -0.38
CA GLY A 850 10.86 35.48 -0.17
C GLY A 850 12.19 35.74 0.53
N ARG A 851 12.57 37.00 0.79
CA ARG A 851 13.93 37.35 1.23
C ARG A 851 14.38 36.65 2.51
N ALA A 852 13.51 36.58 3.53
CA ALA A 852 13.85 35.92 4.79
C ALA A 852 14.11 34.41 4.62
N VAL A 853 13.37 33.76 3.71
CA VAL A 853 13.61 32.36 3.34
C VAL A 853 14.94 32.21 2.61
N LEU A 854 15.21 33.09 1.64
CA LEU A 854 16.47 33.06 0.89
C LEU A 854 17.69 33.25 1.81
N GLU A 855 17.61 34.13 2.80
CA GLU A 855 18.69 34.37 3.78
C GLU A 855 19.02 33.09 4.57
N ASN A 856 18.03 32.26 4.91
CA ASN A 856 18.23 30.98 5.58
C ASN A 856 18.72 29.85 4.65
N CYS A 857 18.40 29.93 3.35
CA CYS A 857 18.72 28.88 2.37
C CYS A 857 20.07 29.05 1.68
N GLN A 858 20.92 30.01 2.07
CA GLN A 858 22.16 30.33 1.33
C GLN A 858 23.12 29.12 1.20
N ASP A 859 23.24 28.26 2.22
CA ASP A 859 24.10 27.07 2.17
C ASP A 859 23.58 26.04 1.16
N ALA A 860 22.29 25.72 1.23
CA ALA A 860 21.63 24.81 0.28
C ALA A 860 21.70 25.35 -1.16
N LEU A 861 21.42 26.63 -1.37
CA LEU A 861 21.54 27.31 -2.67
C LEU A 861 22.99 27.29 -3.18
N GLY A 862 23.97 27.47 -2.29
CA GLY A 862 25.39 27.42 -2.62
C GLY A 862 25.83 26.02 -3.09
N ALA A 863 25.30 24.97 -2.47
CA ALA A 863 25.52 23.59 -2.90
C ALA A 863 24.88 23.31 -4.28
N LEU A 864 23.61 23.70 -4.46
CA LEU A 864 22.90 23.53 -5.74
C LEU A 864 23.55 24.32 -6.88
N ALA A 865 24.04 25.54 -6.61
CA ALA A 865 24.74 26.39 -7.59
C ALA A 865 26.04 25.76 -8.12
N GLN A 866 26.61 24.80 -7.40
CA GLN A 866 27.80 24.02 -7.78
C GLN A 866 27.45 22.64 -8.34
N GLY A 867 26.17 22.29 -8.43
CA GLY A 867 25.69 20.98 -8.84
C GLY A 867 25.81 20.69 -10.35
N PRO A 868 25.51 19.43 -10.75
CA PRO A 868 25.62 18.97 -12.14
C PRO A 868 24.41 19.32 -13.03
N LEU A 869 23.35 19.87 -12.44
CA LEU A 869 22.09 20.19 -13.11
C LEU A 869 22.10 21.65 -13.56
N LEU A 870 22.12 21.92 -14.87
CA LEU A 870 22.31 23.27 -15.41
C LEU A 870 21.21 24.25 -14.97
N THR A 871 19.93 23.87 -15.09
CA THR A 871 18.81 24.77 -14.77
C THR A 871 18.76 25.05 -13.28
N VAL A 872 18.80 23.99 -12.46
CA VAL A 872 18.83 24.08 -10.99
C VAL A 872 19.98 24.97 -10.51
N ARG A 873 21.21 24.76 -11.01
CA ARG A 873 22.36 25.53 -10.55
C ARG A 873 22.32 27.00 -10.96
N ALA A 874 21.77 27.30 -12.15
CA ALA A 874 21.63 28.68 -12.63
C ALA A 874 20.56 29.43 -11.81
N LEU A 875 19.40 28.81 -11.58
CA LEU A 875 18.36 29.38 -10.72
C LEU A 875 18.85 29.59 -9.28
N ALA A 876 19.51 28.58 -8.69
CA ALA A 876 20.08 28.69 -7.35
C ALA A 876 21.10 29.85 -7.27
N ARG A 877 21.94 30.02 -8.31
CA ARG A 877 22.91 31.12 -8.39
C ARG A 877 22.25 32.50 -8.44
N ARG A 878 21.12 32.66 -9.12
CA ARG A 878 20.35 33.93 -9.16
C ARG A 878 19.77 34.31 -7.80
N LEU A 879 19.48 33.32 -6.97
CA LEU A 879 18.91 33.48 -5.63
C LEU A 879 19.98 33.68 -4.53
N LEU A 880 21.26 33.53 -4.85
CA LEU A 880 22.34 33.80 -3.91
C LEU A 880 22.55 35.30 -3.71
N ILE A 881 22.78 35.69 -2.46
CA ILE A 881 23.08 37.10 -2.10
C ILE A 881 24.47 37.50 -2.62
N ASN A 882 25.45 36.57 -2.57
CA ASN A 882 26.82 36.79 -3.03
C ASN A 882 27.27 35.74 -4.07
N ALA A 883 26.67 35.77 -5.26
CA ALA A 883 26.92 34.79 -6.32
C ALA A 883 28.34 34.84 -6.94
N ALA A 884 29.07 35.96 -6.79
CA ALA A 884 30.35 36.19 -7.45
C ALA A 884 31.46 35.23 -6.98
N ASP A 885 31.42 34.84 -5.70
CA ASP A 885 32.45 34.02 -5.05
C ASP A 885 32.21 32.51 -5.17
N VAL A 886 31.05 32.09 -5.66
CA VAL A 886 30.69 30.67 -5.79
C VAL A 886 31.31 30.08 -7.07
N PRO A 887 32.10 29.00 -6.99
CA PRO A 887 32.67 28.34 -8.16
C PRO A 887 31.62 27.91 -9.18
N MET A 888 32.00 27.87 -10.46
CA MET A 888 31.15 27.29 -11.50
C MET A 888 31.01 25.78 -11.29
N GLY A 889 29.80 25.26 -11.48
CA GLY A 889 29.53 23.82 -11.42
C GLY A 889 30.29 23.00 -12.48
N PRO A 890 30.30 21.66 -12.34
CA PRO A 890 31.00 20.75 -13.25
C PRO A 890 30.51 20.91 -14.69
N SER A 891 31.43 20.76 -15.64
CA SER A 891 31.15 20.75 -17.08
C SER A 891 32.16 19.83 -17.74
N ALA A 892 31.66 18.78 -18.42
CA ALA A 892 32.47 17.77 -19.08
C ALA A 892 32.08 17.68 -20.57
N PRO A 893 33.03 17.72 -21.51
CA PRO A 893 32.73 17.85 -22.94
C PRO A 893 32.28 16.53 -23.58
N ASP A 894 32.59 15.40 -22.96
CA ASP A 894 32.23 14.03 -23.36
C ASP A 894 30.72 13.81 -23.40
N VAL A 895 29.96 14.53 -22.57
CA VAL A 895 28.49 14.43 -22.51
C VAL A 895 27.82 14.91 -23.81
N LEU A 896 28.47 15.79 -24.58
CA LEU A 896 27.99 16.29 -25.88
C LEU A 896 28.61 15.58 -27.09
N GLN A 897 29.53 14.63 -26.84
CA GLN A 897 30.13 13.79 -27.88
C GLN A 897 29.54 12.37 -27.79
N PRO A 898 28.46 12.05 -28.54
CA PRO A 898 27.87 10.73 -28.46
C PRO A 898 28.90 9.67 -28.88
N PRO A 899 28.98 8.51 -28.19
CA PRO A 899 29.91 7.45 -28.55
C PRO A 899 29.66 7.02 -30.00
N VAL A 900 30.73 6.93 -30.79
CA VAL A 900 30.68 6.44 -32.17
C VAL A 900 30.21 4.99 -32.12
N ARG A 901 28.95 4.74 -32.50
CA ARG A 901 28.45 3.36 -32.64
C ARG A 901 29.23 2.66 -33.75
N LEU A 902 29.98 1.62 -33.39
CA LEU A 902 30.37 0.58 -34.34
C LEU A 902 29.07 -0.08 -34.82
N TRP A 903 28.84 -0.02 -36.12
CA TRP A 903 27.62 -0.45 -36.79
C TRP A 903 27.32 -1.94 -36.49
N THR A 904 26.17 -2.25 -35.89
CA THR A 904 25.65 -3.61 -35.69
C THR A 904 24.33 -3.79 -36.42
N SER A 905 24.14 -4.94 -37.08
CA SER A 905 23.11 -5.18 -38.10
C SER A 905 21.68 -5.48 -37.60
N SER A 906 21.18 -4.79 -36.56
CA SER A 906 19.84 -5.00 -35.96
C SER A 906 18.78 -3.94 -36.36
N GLY A 907 18.82 -3.43 -37.58
CA GLY A 907 18.14 -2.21 -38.03
C GLY A 907 16.61 -2.24 -38.25
N GLN A 908 15.81 -2.96 -37.45
CA GLN A 908 14.33 -2.88 -37.55
C GLN A 908 13.61 -2.75 -36.21
N LYS A 909 14.21 -3.24 -35.11
CA LYS A 909 13.69 -3.05 -33.75
C LYS A 909 14.19 -1.73 -33.14
N ASP A 910 15.44 -1.38 -33.44
CA ASP A 910 16.07 -0.12 -33.00
C ASP A 910 15.33 1.12 -33.53
N ASP A 911 14.79 1.09 -34.76
CA ASP A 911 14.09 2.25 -35.36
C ASP A 911 12.77 2.62 -34.67
N ARG A 912 12.01 1.64 -34.16
CA ARG A 912 10.74 1.93 -33.45
C ARG A 912 10.97 2.44 -32.03
N ASP A 913 11.93 1.84 -31.33
CA ASP A 913 12.29 2.25 -29.98
C ASP A 913 12.92 3.66 -29.99
N ASP A 914 13.66 3.99 -31.05
CA ASP A 914 14.22 5.32 -31.28
C ASP A 914 13.13 6.38 -31.57
N GLN A 915 12.14 6.07 -32.41
CA GLN A 915 10.99 6.96 -32.65
C GLN A 915 10.13 7.19 -31.40
N ALA A 916 9.93 6.15 -30.58
CA ALA A 916 9.20 6.27 -29.33
C ALA A 916 9.93 7.18 -28.33
N LEU A 917 11.25 7.05 -28.22
CA LEU A 917 12.09 7.92 -27.40
C LEU A 917 12.06 9.38 -27.87
N GLU A 918 12.20 9.62 -29.17
CA GLU A 918 12.11 10.96 -29.75
C GLU A 918 10.75 11.60 -29.49
N GLY A 919 9.67 10.81 -29.58
CA GLY A 919 8.32 11.24 -29.20
C GLY A 919 8.25 11.71 -27.75
N LEU A 920 8.70 10.88 -26.79
CA LEU A 920 8.68 11.19 -25.36
C LEU A 920 9.50 12.44 -25.00
N VAL A 921 10.72 12.58 -25.56
CA VAL A 921 11.56 13.75 -25.30
C VAL A 921 10.94 15.01 -25.88
N ARG A 922 10.31 14.92 -27.06
CA ARG A 922 9.61 16.04 -27.68
C ARG A 922 8.37 16.46 -26.89
N GLU A 923 7.65 15.53 -26.29
CA GLU A 923 6.49 15.82 -25.44
C GLU A 923 6.88 16.51 -24.12
N LEU A 924 8.02 16.13 -23.51
CA LEU A 924 8.44 16.65 -22.20
C LEU A 924 9.33 17.90 -22.27
N ALA A 925 10.07 18.09 -23.35
CA ALA A 925 11.09 19.13 -23.45
C ALA A 925 11.27 19.69 -24.87
N GLY A 926 10.35 19.39 -25.78
CA GLY A 926 10.51 19.73 -27.20
C GLY A 926 10.62 21.23 -27.43
N ALA A 927 9.75 22.04 -26.81
CA ALA A 927 9.74 23.48 -27.01
C ALA A 927 11.04 24.12 -26.49
N ARG A 928 11.41 23.81 -25.24
CA ARG A 928 12.60 24.38 -24.60
C ARG A 928 13.92 23.86 -25.20
N LEU A 929 13.97 22.61 -25.65
CA LEU A 929 15.12 22.09 -26.39
C LEU A 929 15.27 22.74 -27.77
N CYS A 930 14.17 23.04 -28.47
CA CYS A 930 14.23 23.76 -29.75
C CYS A 930 14.84 25.17 -29.59
N GLU A 931 14.50 25.87 -28.51
CA GLU A 931 15.11 27.17 -28.20
C GLU A 931 16.59 27.02 -27.80
N ALA A 932 16.89 26.08 -26.91
CA ALA A 932 18.25 25.82 -26.43
C ALA A 932 19.22 25.35 -27.53
N GLU A 933 18.74 24.63 -28.55
CA GLU A 933 19.53 24.20 -29.71
C GLU A 933 20.10 25.40 -30.49
N GLN A 934 19.42 26.57 -30.47
CA GLN A 934 19.92 27.80 -31.08
C GLN A 934 21.15 28.35 -30.35
N ALA A 935 21.19 28.21 -29.01
CA ALA A 935 22.31 28.63 -28.18
C ALA A 935 23.47 27.61 -28.19
N GLN A 936 23.13 26.31 -28.24
CA GLN A 936 24.08 25.20 -28.28
C GLN A 936 23.68 24.15 -29.33
N PRO A 937 24.19 24.27 -30.58
CA PRO A 937 23.96 23.27 -31.60
C PRO A 937 24.48 21.88 -31.21
N GLY A 938 23.71 20.85 -31.55
CA GLY A 938 23.97 19.44 -31.24
C GLY A 938 23.44 18.98 -29.87
N LEU A 939 22.77 19.85 -29.11
CA LEU A 939 22.26 19.55 -27.77
C LEU A 939 21.14 18.51 -27.84
N VAL A 940 20.15 18.67 -28.73
CA VAL A 940 19.01 17.75 -28.88
C VAL A 940 19.50 16.31 -29.10
N ARG A 941 20.47 16.14 -30.01
CA ARG A 941 21.03 14.82 -30.33
C ARG A 941 21.75 14.20 -29.13
N ALA A 942 22.47 15.00 -28.36
CA ALA A 942 23.17 14.52 -27.17
C ALA A 942 22.20 14.14 -26.04
N VAL A 943 21.14 14.93 -25.84
CA VAL A 943 20.06 14.64 -24.88
C VAL A 943 19.37 13.33 -25.21
N LEU A 944 19.02 13.09 -26.48
CA LEU A 944 18.42 11.82 -26.93
C LEU A 944 19.34 10.62 -26.64
N ALA A 945 20.66 10.78 -26.82
CA ALA A 945 21.62 9.72 -26.51
C ALA A 945 21.72 9.43 -25.01
N ASP A 946 21.69 10.47 -24.15
CA ASP A 946 21.74 10.28 -22.70
C ASP A 946 20.42 9.74 -22.12
N ALA A 947 19.28 10.26 -22.58
CA ALA A 947 17.95 9.78 -22.21
C ALA A 947 17.81 8.28 -22.51
N ARG A 948 18.28 7.82 -23.68
CA ARG A 948 18.29 6.39 -24.03
C ARG A 948 19.04 5.53 -23.03
N ARG A 949 20.24 5.99 -22.62
CA ARG A 949 21.08 5.28 -21.64
C ARG A 949 20.39 5.18 -20.28
N ARG A 950 19.77 6.28 -19.82
CA ARG A 950 19.07 6.34 -18.53
C ARG A 950 17.82 5.48 -18.50
N LEU A 951 16.94 5.62 -19.50
CA LEU A 951 15.73 4.82 -19.65
C LEU A 951 16.03 3.33 -19.85
N GLY A 952 17.17 3.01 -20.46
CA GLY A 952 17.67 1.65 -20.61
C GLY A 952 18.19 1.02 -19.32
N SER A 953 18.42 1.79 -18.26
CA SER A 953 18.96 1.29 -16.99
C SER A 953 17.96 0.41 -16.24
N GLU A 954 18.44 -0.63 -15.55
CA GLU A 954 17.56 -1.49 -14.75
C GLU A 954 16.94 -0.73 -13.56
N HIS A 955 17.66 0.23 -12.98
CA HIS A 955 17.14 1.09 -11.92
C HIS A 955 15.86 1.84 -12.35
N THR A 956 15.90 2.57 -13.47
CA THR A 956 14.74 3.30 -13.99
C THR A 956 13.59 2.36 -14.36
N LYS A 957 13.87 1.20 -14.97
CA LYS A 957 12.83 0.22 -15.31
C LYS A 957 12.13 -0.35 -14.08
N VAL A 958 12.88 -0.67 -13.02
CA VAL A 958 12.32 -1.16 -11.75
C VAL A 958 11.49 -0.08 -11.10
N ARG A 959 12.02 1.15 -10.98
CA ARG A 959 11.32 2.31 -10.42
C ARG A 959 10.00 2.58 -11.15
N TYR A 960 10.02 2.66 -12.47
CA TYR A 960 8.83 2.88 -13.30
C TYR A 960 7.77 1.81 -13.10
N ARG A 961 8.15 0.52 -13.03
CA ARG A 961 7.20 -0.58 -12.77
C ARG A 961 6.59 -0.48 -11.37
N THR A 962 7.36 -0.08 -10.37
CA THR A 962 6.87 0.11 -9.01
C THR A 962 5.87 1.26 -8.94
N GLN A 963 6.19 2.42 -9.53
CA GLN A 963 5.27 3.56 -9.61
C GLN A 963 3.99 3.20 -10.37
N LEU A 964 4.07 2.53 -11.52
CA LEU A 964 2.88 2.10 -12.27
C LEU A 964 1.99 1.14 -11.47
N ARG A 965 2.58 0.21 -10.71
CA ARG A 965 1.80 -0.70 -9.85
C ARG A 965 1.07 0.03 -8.74
N ALA A 966 1.64 1.12 -8.22
CA ALA A 966 1.07 1.88 -7.12
C ALA A 966 0.05 2.94 -7.58
N TYR A 967 0.27 3.55 -8.75
CA TYR A 967 -0.50 4.72 -9.18
C TYR A 967 -1.56 4.44 -10.23
N ARG A 968 -1.43 3.35 -10.99
CA ARG A 968 -2.33 3.05 -12.13
C ARG A 968 -3.55 2.25 -11.68
N SER A 969 -4.72 2.66 -12.15
CA SER A 969 -5.93 1.83 -12.05
C SER A 969 -5.83 0.59 -12.94
N VAL A 970 -5.99 -0.60 -12.36
CA VAL A 970 -5.99 -1.88 -13.08
C VAL A 970 -7.23 -1.99 -13.99
N ASP A 971 -8.35 -1.40 -13.58
CA ASP A 971 -9.65 -1.54 -14.24
C ASP A 971 -9.80 -0.58 -15.43
N GLU A 972 -9.22 0.63 -15.37
CA GLU A 972 -9.45 1.67 -16.38
C GLU A 972 -8.42 1.73 -17.51
N GLN A 973 -7.28 1.05 -17.37
CA GLN A 973 -6.14 1.07 -18.30
C GLN A 973 -5.57 2.47 -18.64
N LEU A 974 -6.14 3.57 -18.13
CA LEU A 974 -5.65 4.93 -18.33
C LEU A 974 -4.27 5.12 -17.66
N PRO A 975 -3.35 5.88 -18.29
CA PRO A 975 -2.12 6.30 -17.63
C PRO A 975 -2.46 7.20 -16.43
N PRO A 976 -1.75 7.06 -15.30
CA PRO A 976 -1.99 7.91 -14.13
C PRO A 976 -1.57 9.36 -14.41
N ASP A 977 -2.28 10.35 -13.86
CA ASP A 977 -1.85 11.75 -13.85
C ASP A 977 -0.73 11.96 -12.80
N ALA A 978 0.45 11.42 -13.10
CA ALA A 978 1.62 11.43 -12.23
C ALA A 978 2.92 11.69 -13.00
N TYR A 979 3.86 12.37 -12.37
CA TYR A 979 5.22 12.55 -12.87
C TYR A 979 6.03 11.30 -12.51
N LEU A 980 6.44 10.50 -13.51
CA LEU A 980 7.05 9.19 -13.29
C LEU A 980 8.56 9.19 -13.56
N ALA A 981 9.21 8.07 -13.24
CA ALA A 981 10.64 7.84 -13.43
C ALA A 981 11.13 8.02 -14.88
N THR A 982 10.22 7.88 -15.85
CA THR A 982 10.50 8.15 -17.26
C THR A 982 10.73 9.65 -17.51
N GLU A 983 9.85 10.50 -16.98
CA GLU A 983 9.94 11.95 -17.07
C GLU A 983 11.14 12.47 -16.25
N GLU A 984 11.34 11.95 -15.03
CA GLU A 984 12.52 12.26 -14.19
C GLU A 984 13.82 12.03 -14.95
N ALA A 985 13.96 10.86 -15.59
CA ALA A 985 15.16 10.48 -16.32
C ALA A 985 15.42 11.37 -17.55
N ILE A 986 14.37 11.83 -18.23
CA ILE A 986 14.49 12.74 -19.37
C ILE A 986 14.86 14.14 -18.89
N GLU A 987 14.22 14.65 -17.84
CA GLU A 987 14.58 15.96 -17.25
C GLU A 987 16.04 15.98 -16.80
N GLU A 988 16.48 14.91 -16.13
CA GLU A 988 17.87 14.78 -15.71
C GLU A 988 18.83 14.72 -16.90
N ALA A 989 18.46 14.04 -18.00
CA ALA A 989 19.23 14.00 -19.23
C ALA A 989 19.36 15.40 -19.87
N VAL A 990 18.26 16.16 -19.92
CA VAL A 990 18.24 17.54 -20.45
C VAL A 990 19.23 18.40 -19.67
N GLN A 991 19.09 18.46 -18.34
CA GLN A 991 19.89 19.37 -17.52
C GLN A 991 21.36 18.97 -17.42
N ARG A 992 21.68 17.67 -17.27
CA ARG A 992 23.08 17.21 -17.17
C ARG A 992 23.82 17.30 -18.50
N THR A 993 23.14 17.05 -19.62
CA THR A 993 23.76 17.19 -20.95
C THR A 993 24.08 18.65 -21.25
N ALA A 994 23.13 19.55 -20.98
CA ALA A 994 23.34 20.98 -21.16
C ALA A 994 24.44 21.55 -20.24
N ALA A 995 24.65 20.98 -19.05
CA ALA A 995 25.75 21.39 -18.17
C ALA A 995 27.15 21.17 -18.81
N GLY A 996 27.28 20.22 -19.75
CA GLY A 996 28.51 19.95 -20.50
C GLY A 996 28.85 20.97 -21.60
N SER A 997 27.91 21.85 -21.95
CA SER A 997 28.04 22.75 -23.10
C SER A 997 29.20 23.74 -22.98
N ARG A 998 29.47 24.25 -21.77
CA ARG A 998 30.61 25.15 -21.54
C ARG A 998 31.94 24.48 -21.88
N ALA A 999 32.20 23.27 -21.38
CA ALA A 999 33.43 22.54 -21.66
C ALA A 999 33.54 22.13 -23.14
N TYR A 1000 32.43 21.70 -23.76
CA TYR A 1000 32.39 21.36 -25.17
C TYR A 1000 32.72 22.56 -26.07
N ARG A 1001 32.18 23.74 -25.76
CA ARG A 1001 32.50 24.95 -26.52
C ARG A 1001 33.97 25.34 -26.42
N LEU A 1002 34.53 25.26 -25.21
CA LEU A 1002 35.96 25.47 -24.97
C LEU A 1002 36.83 24.48 -25.77
N SER A 1003 36.48 23.19 -25.78
CA SER A 1003 37.24 22.17 -26.52
C SER A 1003 37.17 22.34 -28.05
N ASN A 1004 36.15 23.02 -28.56
CA ASN A 1004 35.95 23.29 -29.99
C ASN A 1004 36.39 24.72 -30.40
N GLY A 1005 37.05 25.47 -29.51
CA GLY A 1005 37.53 26.83 -29.81
C GLY A 1005 36.43 27.90 -29.90
N LEU A 1006 35.21 27.58 -29.47
CA LEU A 1006 34.03 28.46 -29.44
C LEU A 1006 33.97 29.19 -28.09
N GLY A 1007 34.97 30.03 -27.80
CA GLY A 1007 35.10 30.72 -26.51
C GLY A 1007 33.82 31.47 -26.08
N VAL A 1008 33.59 31.55 -24.76
CA VAL A 1008 32.45 32.27 -24.16
C VAL A 1008 33.00 33.47 -23.38
N PHE A 1009 32.63 34.70 -23.76
CA PHE A 1009 33.14 35.94 -23.16
C PHE A 1009 32.73 36.08 -21.68
N ASP A 1010 31.51 35.67 -21.34
CA ASP A 1010 31.03 35.55 -19.95
C ASP A 1010 30.38 34.16 -19.76
N PRO A 1011 31.11 33.18 -19.20
CA PRO A 1011 30.59 31.84 -18.98
C PRO A 1011 29.38 31.79 -18.04
N ARG A 1012 29.23 32.73 -17.09
CA ARG A 1012 28.10 32.76 -16.16
C ARG A 1012 26.85 33.23 -16.87
N ALA A 1013 26.90 34.41 -17.49
CA ALA A 1013 25.77 34.97 -18.22
C ALA A 1013 25.30 34.05 -19.36
N TRP A 1014 26.23 33.35 -20.01
CA TRP A 1014 25.89 32.38 -21.05
C TRP A 1014 25.22 31.12 -20.51
N GLU A 1015 25.73 30.52 -19.41
CA GLU A 1015 25.04 29.40 -18.76
C GLU A 1015 23.65 29.81 -18.29
N ASP A 1016 23.50 31.03 -17.78
CA ASP A 1016 22.20 31.54 -17.34
C ASP A 1016 21.25 31.72 -18.52
N GLN A 1017 21.73 32.17 -19.69
CA GLN A 1017 20.92 32.25 -20.91
C GLN A 1017 20.45 30.87 -21.37
N LEU A 1018 21.35 29.89 -21.41
CA LEU A 1018 21.01 28.51 -21.79
C LEU A 1018 20.04 27.88 -20.78
N ALA A 1019 20.24 28.12 -19.48
CA ALA A 1019 19.35 27.65 -18.43
C ALA A 1019 17.95 28.26 -18.54
N THR A 1020 17.84 29.57 -18.83
CA THR A 1020 16.54 30.21 -19.07
C THR A 1020 15.79 29.53 -20.21
N ALA A 1021 16.46 29.27 -21.33
CA ALA A 1021 15.86 28.57 -22.48
C ALA A 1021 15.42 27.13 -22.15
N LEU A 1022 16.01 26.48 -21.14
CA LEU A 1022 15.70 25.11 -20.70
C LEU A 1022 14.78 25.03 -19.47
N THR A 1023 14.37 26.17 -18.91
CA THR A 1023 13.57 26.21 -17.68
C THR A 1023 12.12 25.83 -17.97
N ASP A 1024 11.64 24.75 -17.33
CA ASP A 1024 10.22 24.43 -17.30
C ASP A 1024 9.52 25.30 -16.25
N SER A 1025 8.76 26.31 -16.71
CA SER A 1025 8.17 27.31 -15.83
C SER A 1025 6.88 26.82 -15.18
N PRO A 1026 6.75 26.85 -13.84
CA PRO A 1026 5.54 26.41 -13.15
C PRO A 1026 4.43 27.46 -13.16
N ILE A 1027 4.65 28.67 -13.69
CA ILE A 1027 3.75 29.82 -13.52
C ILE A 1027 2.32 29.53 -14.01
N VAL A 1028 2.16 29.00 -15.23
CA VAL A 1028 0.85 28.72 -15.82
C VAL A 1028 0.14 27.56 -15.10
N PRO A 1029 0.77 26.39 -14.88
CA PRO A 1029 0.18 25.33 -14.06
C PRO A 1029 -0.26 25.79 -12.67
N LEU A 1030 0.55 26.60 -11.98
CA LEU A 1030 0.20 27.13 -10.67
C LEU A 1030 -0.91 28.19 -10.75
N ALA A 1031 -1.00 28.96 -11.84
CA ALA A 1031 -2.11 29.88 -12.05
C ALA A 1031 -3.46 29.14 -12.16
N PHE A 1032 -3.48 27.97 -12.83
CA PHE A 1032 -4.68 27.13 -12.86
C PHE A 1032 -5.06 26.61 -11.48
N GLU A 1033 -4.10 26.15 -10.68
CA GLU A 1033 -4.38 25.69 -9.31
C GLU A 1033 -4.73 26.86 -8.36
N ALA A 1034 -4.20 28.05 -8.62
CA ALA A 1034 -4.62 29.28 -7.94
C ALA A 1034 -6.00 29.75 -8.42
N ALA A 1035 -6.50 29.35 -9.59
CA ALA A 1035 -7.82 29.71 -10.12
C ALA A 1035 -8.97 28.83 -9.58
N ARG A 1036 -8.67 27.88 -8.69
CA ARG A 1036 -9.64 26.90 -8.17
C ARG A 1036 -10.82 27.56 -7.44
N TRP A 1037 -12.03 27.15 -7.76
CA TRP A 1037 -13.25 27.62 -7.10
C TRP A 1037 -14.11 26.39 -6.74
N PRO A 1038 -14.79 26.34 -5.58
CA PRO A 1038 -15.81 25.30 -5.37
C PRO A 1038 -16.82 25.31 -6.52
N ARG A 1039 -17.28 24.16 -7.00
CA ARG A 1039 -18.15 24.09 -8.18
C ARG A 1039 -19.35 25.04 -8.02
N PRO A 1040 -19.53 26.03 -8.93
CA PRO A 1040 -20.68 26.93 -8.85
C PRO A 1040 -21.99 26.15 -9.03
N GLY A 1041 -23.12 26.75 -8.66
CA GLY A 1041 -24.46 26.13 -8.74
C GLY A 1041 -25.00 25.92 -10.16
N LEU A 1042 -24.14 25.54 -11.12
CA LEU A 1042 -24.47 25.30 -12.51
C LEU A 1042 -25.20 23.97 -12.67
N ARG A 1043 -26.05 23.91 -13.70
CA ARG A 1043 -26.70 22.65 -14.12
C ARG A 1043 -25.64 21.64 -14.59
N THR A 1044 -25.69 20.41 -14.10
CA THR A 1044 -24.71 19.37 -14.43
C THR A 1044 -24.84 18.87 -15.87
N PRO A 1045 -23.76 18.36 -16.49
CA PRO A 1045 -23.83 17.53 -17.69
C PRO A 1045 -24.73 16.31 -17.43
N PRO A 1046 -25.64 15.99 -18.36
CA PRO A 1046 -26.63 14.95 -18.13
C PRO A 1046 -26.02 13.55 -18.23
N GLY A 1047 -26.45 12.65 -17.35
CA GLY A 1047 -26.01 11.25 -17.30
C GLY A 1047 -26.85 10.29 -18.13
N PRO A 1048 -26.39 9.03 -18.28
CA PRO A 1048 -27.08 8.01 -19.07
C PRO A 1048 -28.49 7.69 -18.57
N ASP A 1049 -28.77 7.87 -17.27
CA ASP A 1049 -30.05 7.55 -16.63
C ASP A 1049 -30.98 8.77 -16.40
N ASP A 1050 -30.61 9.96 -16.92
CA ASP A 1050 -31.50 11.14 -16.85
C ASP A 1050 -32.76 10.92 -17.72
N PRO A 1051 -33.96 11.35 -17.27
CA PRO A 1051 -35.25 10.90 -17.81
C PRO A 1051 -35.37 11.07 -19.33
N ALA A 1052 -35.81 9.97 -19.95
CA ALA A 1052 -35.72 9.63 -21.38
C ALA A 1052 -36.61 10.43 -22.36
N ASP A 1053 -37.21 11.56 -21.96
CA ASP A 1053 -38.23 12.24 -22.78
C ASP A 1053 -37.70 13.39 -23.68
N SER A 1054 -36.39 13.58 -23.80
CA SER A 1054 -35.84 14.60 -24.75
C SER A 1054 -34.64 14.16 -25.61
N MET A 1055 -33.94 13.07 -25.28
CA MET A 1055 -32.62 12.77 -25.87
C MET A 1055 -32.52 11.39 -26.51
N VAL A 1056 -33.54 10.95 -27.25
CA VAL A 1056 -33.47 9.71 -28.04
C VAL A 1056 -32.62 9.96 -29.30
N GLY A 1057 -31.35 9.56 -29.25
CA GLY A 1057 -30.49 9.39 -30.45
C GLY A 1057 -29.68 10.61 -30.91
N VAL A 1058 -29.63 11.70 -30.14
CA VAL A 1058 -28.87 12.91 -30.51
C VAL A 1058 -27.60 13.03 -29.67
N THR A 1059 -26.44 13.13 -30.33
CA THR A 1059 -25.10 13.21 -29.69
C THR A 1059 -24.70 14.62 -29.26
N ALA A 1060 -25.38 15.66 -29.77
CA ALA A 1060 -25.07 17.07 -29.53
C ALA A 1060 -26.30 17.95 -29.79
N GLU A 1061 -26.72 18.80 -28.84
CA GLU A 1061 -27.87 19.70 -29.02
C GLU A 1061 -27.80 21.00 -28.18
N THR A 1062 -28.50 22.03 -28.65
CA THR A 1062 -28.76 23.26 -27.87
C THR A 1062 -29.96 23.03 -26.96
N VAL A 1063 -29.75 23.13 -25.64
CA VAL A 1063 -30.78 22.86 -24.62
C VAL A 1063 -31.55 24.11 -24.22
N SER A 1064 -30.93 25.30 -24.25
CA SER A 1064 -31.60 26.57 -23.99
C SER A 1064 -30.86 27.78 -24.55
N VAL A 1065 -31.58 28.86 -24.84
CA VAL A 1065 -31.05 30.18 -25.21
C VAL A 1065 -31.67 31.22 -24.29
N ARG A 1066 -30.86 32.02 -23.60
CA ARG A 1066 -31.31 33.04 -22.62
C ARG A 1066 -30.64 34.40 -22.84
N PRO A 1067 -31.25 35.52 -22.42
CA PRO A 1067 -30.63 36.85 -22.45
C PRO A 1067 -29.33 36.92 -21.64
N LEU A 1068 -28.39 37.79 -22.03
CA LEU A 1068 -27.12 37.99 -21.32
C LEU A 1068 -27.30 38.44 -19.85
N VAL A 1069 -28.38 39.17 -19.55
CA VAL A 1069 -28.71 39.62 -18.20
C VAL A 1069 -29.10 38.50 -17.23
N GLU A 1070 -29.38 37.30 -17.75
CA GLU A 1070 -29.67 36.08 -16.97
C GLU A 1070 -28.42 35.22 -16.72
N ALA A 1071 -27.22 35.81 -16.87
CA ALA A 1071 -25.96 35.18 -16.51
C ALA A 1071 -25.94 34.79 -15.02
N ASP A 1072 -25.40 33.61 -14.72
CA ASP A 1072 -25.29 33.11 -13.34
C ASP A 1072 -24.31 33.98 -12.52
N VAL A 1073 -24.54 34.14 -11.22
CA VAL A 1073 -23.73 35.02 -10.36
C VAL A 1073 -22.89 34.19 -9.38
N LEU A 1074 -21.61 34.58 -9.22
CA LEU A 1074 -20.69 33.99 -8.25
C LEU A 1074 -20.92 34.52 -6.84
N SER A 1075 -20.79 33.62 -5.87
CA SER A 1075 -20.82 33.93 -4.44
C SER A 1075 -19.44 33.74 -3.81
N GLY A 1076 -19.04 34.66 -2.94
CA GLY A 1076 -17.78 34.58 -2.18
C GLY A 1076 -16.69 35.50 -2.74
N GLN A 1077 -15.90 36.07 -1.85
CA GLN A 1077 -14.78 36.96 -2.15
C GLN A 1077 -13.63 36.19 -2.82
N PRO A 1078 -12.85 36.86 -3.70
CA PRO A 1078 -12.96 38.27 -4.09
C PRO A 1078 -14.01 38.55 -5.19
N LEU A 1079 -14.65 37.52 -5.73
CA LEU A 1079 -15.53 37.60 -6.90
C LEU A 1079 -17.02 37.69 -6.54
N ASN A 1080 -17.35 38.14 -5.34
CA ASN A 1080 -18.72 38.13 -4.86
C ASN A 1080 -19.58 39.08 -5.71
N GLY A 1081 -20.65 38.56 -6.31
CA GLY A 1081 -21.53 39.33 -7.20
C GLY A 1081 -21.08 39.42 -8.66
N TRP A 1082 -19.94 38.83 -9.03
CA TRP A 1082 -19.49 38.77 -10.42
C TRP A 1082 -20.31 37.78 -11.24
N TYR A 1083 -20.45 38.02 -12.55
CA TYR A 1083 -21.23 37.16 -13.44
C TYR A 1083 -20.36 36.09 -14.10
N ILE A 1084 -20.89 34.88 -14.21
CA ILE A 1084 -20.33 33.80 -15.04
C ILE A 1084 -20.73 34.10 -16.48
N LEU A 1085 -19.78 34.64 -17.25
CA LEU A 1085 -20.00 34.99 -18.65
C LEU A 1085 -20.11 33.74 -19.52
N ALA A 1086 -19.27 32.74 -19.25
CA ALA A 1086 -19.25 31.46 -19.94
C ALA A 1086 -18.71 30.35 -19.03
N SER A 1087 -19.10 29.10 -19.30
CA SER A 1087 -18.62 27.91 -18.60
C SER A 1087 -18.57 26.68 -19.49
N VAL A 1088 -17.60 25.79 -19.24
CA VAL A 1088 -17.53 24.44 -19.81
C VAL A 1088 -17.34 23.43 -18.70
N GLU A 1089 -18.11 22.35 -18.70
CA GLU A 1089 -18.02 21.27 -17.73
C GLU A 1089 -18.02 19.90 -18.42
N LYS A 1090 -17.06 19.06 -18.02
CA LYS A 1090 -16.89 17.67 -18.45
C LYS A 1090 -17.24 16.74 -17.29
N ARG A 1091 -18.03 15.70 -17.56
CA ARG A 1091 -18.38 14.65 -16.58
C ARG A 1091 -18.19 13.26 -17.18
N ARG A 1092 -17.48 12.38 -16.48
CA ARG A 1092 -17.14 11.00 -16.86
C ARG A 1092 -18.03 9.98 -16.14
N PHE A 1093 -18.56 9.00 -16.87
CA PHE A 1093 -19.43 7.95 -16.35
C PHE A 1093 -18.79 6.56 -16.44
N LEU A 1094 -18.83 5.82 -15.33
CA LEU A 1094 -18.37 4.43 -15.25
C LEU A 1094 -19.50 3.45 -15.59
N SER A 1095 -19.16 2.42 -16.36
CA SER A 1095 -20.01 1.24 -16.57
C SER A 1095 -20.24 0.48 -15.28
N LEU A 1096 -21.50 0.17 -14.95
CA LEU A 1096 -21.81 -0.76 -13.86
C LEU A 1096 -21.36 -2.21 -14.16
N HIS A 1097 -21.23 -2.58 -15.45
CA HIS A 1097 -20.95 -3.96 -15.86
C HIS A 1097 -19.46 -4.23 -16.14
N ARG A 1098 -18.70 -3.21 -16.55
CA ARG A 1098 -17.30 -3.37 -16.97
C ARG A 1098 -16.27 -2.65 -16.10
N ARG A 1099 -16.69 -1.81 -15.15
CA ARG A 1099 -15.80 -0.94 -14.35
C ARG A 1099 -14.85 -0.08 -15.19
N THR A 1100 -15.18 0.16 -16.46
CA THR A 1100 -14.49 1.05 -17.39
C THR A 1100 -15.30 2.32 -17.63
N THR A 1101 -14.64 3.42 -17.99
CA THR A 1101 -15.31 4.67 -18.41
C THR A 1101 -16.04 4.43 -19.73
N ASP A 1102 -17.37 4.41 -19.70
CA ASP A 1102 -18.20 4.03 -20.86
C ASP A 1102 -18.73 5.25 -21.64
N SER A 1103 -18.84 6.43 -21.00
CA SER A 1103 -19.31 7.64 -21.65
C SER A 1103 -18.84 8.93 -20.99
N VAL A 1104 -18.75 9.99 -21.80
CA VAL A 1104 -18.37 11.34 -21.37
C VAL A 1104 -19.46 12.30 -21.80
N SER A 1105 -19.84 13.22 -20.92
CA SER A 1105 -20.78 14.29 -21.24
C SER A 1105 -20.16 15.65 -20.99
N LEU A 1106 -20.33 16.54 -21.96
CA LEU A 1106 -19.86 17.92 -21.93
C LEU A 1106 -21.05 18.87 -21.94
N ARG A 1107 -20.98 19.92 -21.14
CA ARG A 1107 -21.92 21.05 -21.16
C ARG A 1107 -21.16 22.34 -21.42
N PHE A 1108 -21.61 23.07 -22.42
CA PHE A 1108 -21.08 24.35 -22.86
C PHE A 1108 -22.16 25.41 -22.59
N SER A 1109 -21.80 26.52 -21.95
CA SER A 1109 -22.67 27.70 -21.78
C SER A 1109 -21.86 28.93 -22.12
N GLY A 1110 -22.21 29.64 -23.20
CA GLY A 1110 -21.39 30.75 -23.70
C GLY A 1110 -22.21 31.81 -24.43
N PRO A 1111 -21.74 33.08 -24.44
CA PRO A 1111 -22.43 34.15 -25.13
C PRO A 1111 -22.04 34.22 -26.61
N GLU A 1112 -23.04 34.38 -27.46
CA GLU A 1112 -22.90 34.55 -28.91
C GLU A 1112 -23.70 35.75 -29.41
N VAL A 1113 -23.16 36.43 -30.43
CA VAL A 1113 -23.89 37.48 -31.17
C VAL A 1113 -24.75 36.79 -32.22
N THR A 1114 -26.05 37.10 -32.26
CA THR A 1114 -27.01 36.46 -33.18
C THR A 1114 -27.16 37.25 -34.49
N ALA A 1115 -27.22 36.57 -35.64
CA ALA A 1115 -27.51 37.22 -36.92
C ALA A 1115 -28.97 37.72 -36.99
N ARG A 1116 -29.20 38.89 -37.61
CA ARG A 1116 -30.55 39.41 -37.85
C ARG A 1116 -31.33 38.49 -38.79
N GLY A 1117 -32.27 37.71 -38.25
CA GLY A 1117 -33.28 36.96 -39.02
C GLY A 1117 -33.00 35.48 -39.31
N GLY A 1118 -32.03 34.83 -38.65
CA GLY A 1118 -31.74 33.39 -38.83
C GLY A 1118 -32.39 32.49 -37.78
N HIS A 1119 -33.17 31.49 -38.21
CA HIS A 1119 -33.92 30.54 -37.35
C HIS A 1119 -33.29 29.14 -37.22
N GLY A 1120 -31.98 28.99 -37.41
CA GLY A 1120 -31.28 27.71 -37.17
C GLY A 1120 -30.38 27.78 -35.95
N THR A 1121 -30.69 27.03 -34.89
CA THR A 1121 -29.72 26.77 -33.81
C THR A 1121 -28.64 25.83 -34.35
N PRO A 1122 -27.36 26.22 -34.36
CA PRO A 1122 -26.32 25.37 -34.92
C PRO A 1122 -26.03 24.15 -34.03
N ASP A 1123 -25.75 22.99 -34.65
CA ASP A 1123 -25.36 21.74 -33.98
C ASP A 1123 -23.92 21.76 -33.42
N VAL A 1124 -23.33 22.96 -33.27
CA VAL A 1124 -21.98 23.17 -32.75
C VAL A 1124 -22.01 24.00 -31.46
N PRO A 1125 -21.05 23.82 -30.54
CA PRO A 1125 -20.94 24.61 -29.32
C PRO A 1125 -20.87 26.13 -29.57
N PRO A 1126 -21.33 26.98 -28.63
CA PRO A 1126 -21.27 28.45 -28.74
C PRO A 1126 -19.88 29.02 -28.43
N PHE A 1127 -18.84 28.40 -28.98
CA PHE A 1127 -17.44 28.75 -28.75
C PHE A 1127 -16.66 28.62 -30.06
N SER A 1128 -15.65 29.49 -30.24
CA SER A 1128 -14.66 29.31 -31.30
C SER A 1128 -13.52 28.40 -30.82
N ASP A 1129 -12.61 28.04 -31.71
CA ASP A 1129 -11.29 27.58 -31.30
C ASP A 1129 -10.60 28.74 -30.55
N GLY A 1130 -10.01 28.43 -29.40
CA GLY A 1130 -9.32 29.37 -28.53
C GLY A 1130 -7.84 29.04 -28.41
N ASP A 1131 -7.05 30.01 -27.97
CA ASP A 1131 -5.63 29.82 -27.63
C ASP A 1131 -5.35 30.51 -26.28
N LEU A 1132 -4.74 29.78 -25.34
CA LEU A 1132 -4.40 30.30 -24.02
C LEU A 1132 -3.55 31.58 -24.09
N VAL A 1133 -2.78 31.79 -25.17
CA VAL A 1133 -2.02 33.03 -25.39
C VAL A 1133 -2.91 34.28 -25.35
N GLU A 1134 -4.22 34.17 -25.60
CA GLU A 1134 -5.17 35.27 -25.51
C GLU A 1134 -5.29 35.86 -24.08
N TRP A 1135 -4.90 35.12 -23.04
CA TRP A 1135 -4.80 35.66 -21.68
C TRP A 1135 -3.53 36.50 -21.46
N ALA A 1136 -2.46 36.24 -22.21
CA ALA A 1136 -1.13 36.81 -22.01
C ALA A 1136 -0.78 37.92 -23.01
N GLU A 1137 -1.19 37.79 -24.27
CA GLU A 1137 -0.87 38.71 -25.36
C GLU A 1137 -2.14 39.35 -25.91
N GLY A 1138 -2.09 40.62 -26.33
CA GLY A 1138 -3.18 41.25 -27.10
C GLY A 1138 -3.31 40.62 -28.50
N PRO A 1139 -4.46 40.72 -29.20
CA PRO A 1139 -4.57 40.20 -30.55
C PRO A 1139 -3.51 40.86 -31.47
N ALA A 1140 -2.65 40.05 -32.10
CA ALA A 1140 -1.56 40.52 -32.97
C ALA A 1140 -2.06 41.38 -34.15
N GLN A 1141 -3.28 41.09 -34.64
CA GLN A 1141 -4.01 41.91 -35.62
C GLN A 1141 -5.51 41.82 -35.31
N LEU A 1142 -6.18 42.97 -35.14
CA LEU A 1142 -7.64 43.03 -35.07
C LEU A 1142 -8.22 42.78 -36.47
N PRO A 1143 -9.19 41.87 -36.66
CA PRO A 1143 -9.88 41.70 -37.92
C PRO A 1143 -10.46 43.05 -38.41
N LEU A 1144 -10.20 43.39 -39.68
CA LEU A 1144 -10.78 44.56 -40.34
C LEU A 1144 -12.25 44.27 -40.68
N GLY A 1145 -13.15 44.51 -39.72
CA GLY A 1145 -14.60 44.49 -39.91
C GLY A 1145 -15.36 43.47 -39.08
N PHE A 1146 -16.66 43.71 -38.87
CA PHE A 1146 -17.55 42.83 -38.12
C PHE A 1146 -18.02 41.65 -38.98
N PRO A 1147 -18.06 40.41 -38.45
CA PRO A 1147 -18.72 39.30 -39.12
C PRO A 1147 -20.20 39.61 -39.34
N HIS A 1148 -20.72 39.34 -40.54
CA HIS A 1148 -22.16 39.45 -40.85
C HIS A 1148 -22.98 38.21 -40.41
N VAL A 1149 -22.32 37.23 -39.76
CA VAL A 1149 -22.89 35.97 -39.28
C VAL A 1149 -22.83 35.91 -37.75
N SER A 1150 -23.58 34.99 -37.14
CA SER A 1150 -23.47 34.76 -35.69
C SER A 1150 -22.05 34.33 -35.32
N PHE A 1151 -21.50 34.88 -34.23
CA PHE A 1151 -20.17 34.53 -33.76
C PHE A 1151 -20.10 34.46 -32.22
N PRO A 1152 -19.31 33.53 -31.66
CA PRO A 1152 -19.11 33.39 -30.22
C PRO A 1152 -18.16 34.48 -29.69
N LEU A 1153 -18.33 34.87 -28.43
CA LEU A 1153 -17.47 35.86 -27.78
C LEU A 1153 -16.26 35.25 -27.06
N LEU A 1154 -16.24 33.93 -26.88
CA LEU A 1154 -15.15 33.19 -26.23
C LEU A 1154 -14.74 31.97 -27.07
N GLY A 1155 -13.50 31.55 -26.87
CA GLY A 1155 -12.95 30.32 -27.42
C GLY A 1155 -12.82 29.22 -26.37
N VAL A 1156 -12.69 27.98 -26.84
CA VAL A 1156 -12.26 26.83 -26.04
C VAL A 1156 -10.91 26.38 -26.57
N ASP A 1157 -9.91 26.35 -25.70
CA ASP A 1157 -8.60 25.79 -26.00
C ASP A 1157 -8.53 24.36 -25.44
N ARG A 1158 -8.37 23.39 -26.34
CA ARG A 1158 -8.28 21.95 -26.03
C ARG A 1158 -6.85 21.42 -26.09
N ASP A 1159 -6.01 22.07 -26.91
CA ASP A 1159 -4.65 21.60 -27.20
C ASP A 1159 -3.62 22.32 -26.33
N MET A 1160 -3.93 23.53 -25.86
CA MET A 1160 -3.07 24.37 -25.01
C MET A 1160 -1.64 24.51 -25.54
N VAL A 1161 -1.49 24.57 -26.87
CA VAL A 1161 -0.19 24.57 -27.56
C VAL A 1161 0.74 25.68 -27.07
N ALA A 1162 0.18 26.86 -26.73
CA ALA A 1162 0.95 27.98 -26.20
C ALA A 1162 1.65 27.69 -24.86
N THR A 1163 1.27 26.63 -24.15
CA THR A 1163 1.92 26.21 -22.89
C THR A 1163 3.16 25.34 -23.10
N GLY A 1164 3.42 24.90 -24.34
CA GLY A 1164 4.58 24.10 -24.69
C GLY A 1164 4.71 22.84 -23.81
N ASP A 1165 5.85 22.69 -23.17
CA ASP A 1165 6.22 21.49 -22.40
C ASP A 1165 5.46 21.34 -21.06
N ALA A 1166 4.75 22.38 -20.61
CA ALA A 1166 4.10 22.42 -19.29
C ALA A 1166 2.98 21.37 -19.12
N ALA A 1167 2.36 20.93 -20.21
CA ALA A 1167 1.33 19.90 -20.21
C ALA A 1167 1.84 18.55 -19.68
N HIS A 1168 3.09 18.19 -20.01
CA HIS A 1168 3.73 16.96 -19.53
C HIS A 1168 4.61 17.17 -18.28
N GLY A 1169 4.95 18.42 -17.97
CA GLY A 1169 5.58 18.86 -16.72
C GLY A 1169 4.64 18.81 -15.51
N LEU A 1170 4.34 19.97 -14.89
CA LEU A 1170 3.40 20.05 -13.76
C LEU A 1170 1.94 19.76 -14.12
N GLY A 1171 1.61 19.63 -15.41
CA GLY A 1171 0.29 19.24 -15.89
C GLY A 1171 -0.72 20.39 -15.92
N LEU A 1172 -1.68 20.26 -16.82
CA LEU A 1172 -2.73 21.24 -17.09
C LEU A 1172 -4.11 20.57 -17.08
N PRO A 1173 -5.20 21.34 -16.95
CA PRO A 1173 -6.56 20.81 -17.17
C PRO A 1173 -6.73 20.25 -18.59
N ASP A 1174 -7.76 19.42 -18.82
CA ASP A 1174 -8.06 18.85 -20.15
C ASP A 1174 -8.48 19.93 -21.19
N LEU A 1175 -9.08 21.03 -20.74
CA LEU A 1175 -9.55 22.14 -21.59
C LEU A 1175 -9.68 23.42 -20.78
N THR A 1176 -9.67 24.57 -21.45
CA THR A 1176 -9.85 25.88 -20.83
C THR A 1176 -10.60 26.86 -21.73
N LEU A 1177 -11.10 27.95 -21.14
CA LEU A 1177 -11.77 29.03 -21.85
C LEU A 1177 -10.83 30.19 -22.13
N THR A 1178 -10.96 30.78 -23.31
CA THR A 1178 -10.14 31.91 -23.75
C THR A 1178 -11.01 33.10 -24.14
N PRO A 1179 -10.60 34.33 -23.78
CA PRO A 1179 -11.35 35.53 -24.10
C PRO A 1179 -11.15 35.90 -25.57
N GLY A 1180 -12.21 35.80 -26.37
CA GLY A 1180 -12.13 36.09 -27.80
C GLY A 1180 -11.71 37.53 -28.09
N TRP A 1181 -11.01 37.73 -29.22
CA TRP A 1181 -10.47 39.03 -29.63
C TRP A 1181 -11.48 40.20 -29.56
N TRP A 1182 -12.75 39.94 -29.95
CA TRP A 1182 -13.78 40.97 -29.98
C TRP A 1182 -14.16 41.42 -28.58
N LEU A 1183 -14.31 40.48 -27.64
CA LEU A 1183 -14.66 40.78 -26.25
C LEU A 1183 -13.58 41.68 -25.62
N ARG A 1184 -12.31 41.35 -25.85
CA ARG A 1184 -11.16 42.13 -25.34
C ARG A 1184 -11.12 43.54 -25.92
N ALA A 1185 -11.34 43.67 -27.23
CA ALA A 1185 -11.39 44.96 -27.90
C ALA A 1185 -12.58 45.81 -27.43
N ALA A 1186 -13.76 45.19 -27.28
CA ALA A 1186 -14.98 45.86 -26.83
C ALA A 1186 -14.89 46.34 -25.38
N LEU A 1187 -14.17 45.63 -24.52
CA LEU A 1187 -13.99 45.95 -23.10
C LEU A 1187 -12.69 46.71 -22.79
N HIS A 1188 -11.86 47.00 -23.80
CA HIS A 1188 -10.54 47.65 -23.63
C HIS A 1188 -9.62 46.94 -22.62
N LEU A 1189 -9.59 45.60 -22.70
CA LEU A 1189 -8.88 44.78 -21.72
C LEU A 1189 -7.39 44.63 -22.05
N ARG A 1190 -6.56 44.70 -21.01
CA ARG A 1190 -5.12 44.41 -21.04
C ARG A 1190 -4.79 43.17 -20.20
N PRO A 1191 -3.74 42.40 -20.55
CA PRO A 1191 -3.27 41.29 -19.72
C PRO A 1191 -2.91 41.76 -18.30
N GLY A 1192 -3.37 41.00 -17.29
CA GLY A 1192 -3.01 41.17 -15.89
C GLY A 1192 -2.11 40.05 -15.39
N ALA A 1193 -2.34 39.58 -14.16
CA ALA A 1193 -1.78 38.30 -13.70
C ALA A 1193 -2.23 37.13 -14.61
N PRO A 1194 -1.50 36.00 -14.66
CA PRO A 1194 -1.89 34.86 -15.48
C PRO A 1194 -3.37 34.47 -15.28
N LEU A 1195 -4.07 34.21 -16.39
CA LEU A 1195 -5.50 33.89 -16.43
C LEU A 1195 -6.44 35.02 -15.96
N THR A 1196 -5.97 36.27 -16.00
CA THR A 1196 -6.77 37.46 -15.70
C THR A 1196 -6.58 38.55 -16.75
N LEU A 1197 -7.61 39.36 -16.95
CA LEU A 1197 -7.55 40.58 -17.75
C LEU A 1197 -8.04 41.77 -16.93
N GLU A 1198 -7.42 42.91 -17.15
CA GLU A 1198 -7.65 44.15 -16.42
C GLU A 1198 -8.12 45.28 -17.35
N ASP A 1199 -8.84 46.24 -16.79
CA ASP A 1199 -9.14 47.53 -17.40
C ASP A 1199 -8.55 48.67 -16.53
N ASP A 1200 -8.91 49.92 -16.82
CA ASP A 1200 -8.45 51.07 -16.04
C ASP A 1200 -8.93 51.09 -14.58
N ARG A 1201 -9.88 50.22 -14.22
CA ARG A 1201 -10.42 50.06 -12.85
C ARG A 1201 -9.89 48.80 -12.15
N GLY A 1202 -8.96 48.07 -12.76
CA GLY A 1202 -8.33 46.86 -12.21
C GLY A 1202 -8.89 45.57 -12.83
N LEU A 1203 -8.96 44.49 -12.05
CA LEU A 1203 -9.44 43.18 -12.52
C LEU A 1203 -10.81 43.30 -13.17
N ALA A 1204 -10.95 42.76 -14.38
CA ALA A 1204 -12.15 42.88 -15.21
C ALA A 1204 -12.68 41.51 -15.67
N LEU A 1205 -11.80 40.60 -16.09
CA LEU A 1205 -12.10 39.19 -16.35
C LEU A 1205 -11.15 38.28 -15.58
N ARG A 1206 -11.66 37.13 -15.14
CA ARG A 1206 -10.86 36.09 -14.47
C ARG A 1206 -11.36 34.69 -14.85
N LEU A 1207 -10.42 33.79 -15.14
CA LEU A 1207 -10.73 32.36 -15.22
C LEU A 1207 -10.89 31.78 -13.81
N ILE A 1208 -11.91 30.93 -13.65
CA ILE A 1208 -12.04 30.03 -12.50
C ILE A 1208 -12.17 28.59 -12.98
N CYS A 1209 -11.69 27.63 -12.19
CA CYS A 1209 -11.78 26.22 -12.52
C CYS A 1209 -12.20 25.37 -11.30
N TRP A 1210 -12.82 24.22 -11.54
CA TRP A 1210 -13.28 23.32 -10.48
C TRP A 1210 -13.12 21.85 -10.88
N ARG A 1211 -13.10 21.00 -9.88
CA ARG A 1211 -13.02 19.54 -9.93
C ARG A 1211 -13.90 19.06 -8.79
N THR A 1212 -14.75 18.09 -9.04
CA THR A 1212 -15.58 17.45 -8.02
C THR A 1212 -15.84 16.01 -8.46
N GLU A 1213 -16.59 15.27 -7.66
CA GLU A 1213 -16.94 13.87 -7.95
C GLU A 1213 -15.68 13.02 -8.19
N TYR A 1214 -14.89 12.75 -7.15
CA TYR A 1214 -13.66 11.98 -7.32
C TYR A 1214 -13.92 10.47 -7.31
N GLU A 1215 -13.17 9.75 -8.13
CA GLU A 1215 -12.96 8.31 -7.96
C GLU A 1215 -11.76 8.11 -7.03
N ARG A 1216 -11.93 7.29 -5.99
CA ARG A 1216 -10.87 7.00 -5.01
C ARG A 1216 -10.70 5.49 -4.88
N SER A 1217 -9.46 5.07 -4.69
CA SER A 1217 -9.09 3.69 -4.44
C SER A 1217 -7.91 3.65 -3.48
N SER A 1218 -7.77 2.55 -2.75
CA SER A 1218 -6.55 2.27 -1.98
C SER A 1218 -5.40 1.76 -2.86
N TYR A 1219 -5.62 1.59 -4.17
CA TYR A 1219 -4.69 0.93 -5.09
C TYR A 1219 -4.23 1.80 -6.27
N HIS A 1220 -4.74 3.02 -6.40
CA HIS A 1220 -4.35 3.94 -7.47
C HIS A 1220 -4.59 5.41 -7.06
N LEU A 1221 -4.00 6.34 -7.80
CA LEU A 1221 -4.21 7.77 -7.57
C LEU A 1221 -5.67 8.17 -7.80
N ALA A 1222 -6.16 9.10 -6.98
CA ALA A 1222 -7.49 9.66 -7.12
C ALA A 1222 -7.57 10.54 -8.36
N TRP A 1223 -8.70 10.51 -9.07
CA TRP A 1223 -8.89 11.32 -10.27
C TRP A 1223 -10.33 11.90 -10.33
N PRO A 1224 -10.51 13.08 -10.94
CA PRO A 1224 -11.80 13.76 -10.94
C PRO A 1224 -12.73 13.22 -12.04
N ARG A 1225 -13.96 12.87 -11.68
CA ARG A 1225 -15.00 12.52 -12.67
C ARG A 1225 -15.69 13.73 -13.24
N MET A 1226 -15.67 14.85 -12.54
CA MET A 1226 -16.21 16.11 -13.03
C MET A 1226 -15.16 17.21 -12.96
N THR A 1227 -14.93 17.89 -14.08
CA THR A 1227 -13.99 19.01 -14.20
C THR A 1227 -14.64 20.12 -15.00
N GLY A 1228 -14.38 21.38 -14.65
CA GLY A 1228 -14.90 22.50 -15.43
C GLY A 1228 -14.15 23.79 -15.22
N CYS A 1229 -14.43 24.76 -16.08
CA CYS A 1229 -13.93 26.11 -15.98
C CYS A 1229 -14.99 27.13 -16.40
N ALA A 1230 -14.83 28.37 -15.95
CA ALA A 1230 -15.67 29.50 -16.31
C ALA A 1230 -14.88 30.81 -16.38
N VAL A 1231 -15.36 31.73 -17.21
CA VAL A 1231 -14.86 33.12 -17.24
C VAL A 1231 -15.83 34.00 -16.46
N ALA A 1232 -15.34 34.60 -15.39
CA ALA A 1232 -16.08 35.56 -14.58
C ALA A 1232 -15.84 36.99 -15.06
N ILE A 1233 -16.89 37.81 -15.13
CA ILE A 1233 -16.86 39.23 -15.53
C ILE A 1233 -17.37 40.14 -14.42
N ARG A 1234 -16.70 41.29 -14.25
CA ARG A 1234 -17.07 42.32 -13.27
C ARG A 1234 -18.46 42.91 -13.60
N PRO A 1235 -19.32 43.20 -12.61
CA PRO A 1235 -20.71 43.59 -12.85
C PRO A 1235 -20.93 44.78 -13.78
N ASP A 1236 -20.10 45.82 -13.71
CA ASP A 1236 -20.21 47.02 -14.54
C ASP A 1236 -19.86 46.79 -16.02
N LEU A 1237 -19.28 45.64 -16.36
CA LEU A 1237 -18.86 45.31 -17.72
C LEU A 1237 -19.82 44.34 -18.43
N LEU A 1238 -20.81 43.76 -17.73
CA LEU A 1238 -21.70 42.75 -18.31
C LEU A 1238 -22.56 43.28 -19.46
N GLU A 1239 -23.05 44.52 -19.36
CA GLU A 1239 -23.94 45.12 -20.38
C GLU A 1239 -23.17 45.69 -21.59
N VAL A 1240 -21.87 45.99 -21.43
CA VAL A 1240 -21.05 46.60 -22.49
C VAL A 1240 -20.98 45.77 -23.79
N PRO A 1241 -20.85 44.42 -23.74
CA PRO A 1241 -20.98 43.59 -24.93
C PRO A 1241 -22.33 43.76 -25.66
N ALA A 1242 -23.44 43.89 -24.94
CA ALA A 1242 -24.75 44.08 -25.55
C ALA A 1242 -24.92 45.48 -26.16
N GLU A 1243 -24.31 46.51 -25.56
CA GLU A 1243 -24.32 47.88 -26.09
C GLU A 1243 -23.47 48.04 -27.35
N ARG A 1244 -22.34 47.34 -27.42
CA ARG A 1244 -21.35 47.48 -28.51
C ARG A 1244 -21.51 46.47 -29.64
N ALA A 1245 -22.30 45.41 -29.44
CA ALA A 1245 -22.52 44.39 -30.46
C ALA A 1245 -23.39 44.91 -31.62
N PRO A 1246 -23.14 44.44 -32.86
CA PRO A 1246 -23.95 44.81 -34.02
C PRO A 1246 -25.37 44.20 -34.00
N ALA A 1247 -25.64 43.23 -33.11
CA ALA A 1247 -26.90 42.53 -32.94
C ALA A 1247 -27.05 41.99 -31.50
N THR A 1248 -28.19 41.33 -31.20
CA THR A 1248 -28.49 40.84 -29.85
C THR A 1248 -27.50 39.76 -29.41
N VAL A 1249 -26.96 39.93 -28.20
CA VAL A 1249 -26.12 38.94 -27.51
C VAL A 1249 -26.99 38.03 -26.64
N VAL A 1250 -26.84 36.72 -26.81
CA VAL A 1250 -27.57 35.69 -26.04
C VAL A 1250 -26.58 34.70 -25.45
N ILE A 1251 -26.93 34.08 -24.31
CA ILE A 1251 -26.21 32.92 -23.76
C ILE A 1251 -26.88 31.66 -24.27
N ARG A 1252 -26.10 30.78 -24.91
CA ARG A 1252 -26.57 29.49 -25.41
C ARG A 1252 -25.99 28.37 -24.55
N ASP A 1253 -26.86 27.46 -24.12
CA ASP A 1253 -26.50 26.23 -23.42
C ASP A 1253 -26.55 25.06 -24.41
N PHE A 1254 -25.45 24.33 -24.51
CA PHE A 1254 -25.26 23.23 -25.44
C PHE A 1254 -24.68 22.02 -24.72
N VAL A 1255 -25.18 20.83 -25.04
CA VAL A 1255 -24.73 19.58 -24.43
C VAL A 1255 -24.25 18.63 -25.52
N MET A 1256 -23.19 17.89 -25.21
CA MET A 1256 -22.62 16.86 -26.08
C MET A 1256 -22.35 15.59 -25.28
N ARG A 1257 -22.69 14.43 -25.84
CA ARG A 1257 -22.36 13.11 -25.30
C ARG A 1257 -21.44 12.37 -26.26
N LEU A 1258 -20.31 11.89 -25.74
CA LEU A 1258 -19.30 11.14 -26.47
C LEU A 1258 -19.29 9.68 -26.02
N GLY A 1259 -19.20 8.76 -26.99
CA GLY A 1259 -19.03 7.33 -26.72
C GLY A 1259 -17.59 6.98 -26.31
N HIS A 1260 -17.40 5.77 -25.80
CA HIS A 1260 -16.08 5.27 -25.39
C HIS A 1260 -15.06 5.36 -26.55
N GLY A 1261 -13.99 6.13 -26.37
CA GLY A 1261 -12.88 6.27 -27.34
C GLY A 1261 -13.00 7.42 -28.35
N GLU A 1262 -14.04 8.26 -28.25
CA GLU A 1262 -14.23 9.43 -29.12
C GLU A 1262 -13.66 10.74 -28.54
N GLU A 1263 -13.03 10.72 -27.36
CA GLU A 1263 -12.54 11.93 -26.65
C GLU A 1263 -11.48 12.75 -27.42
N GLY A 1264 -10.79 12.16 -28.40
CA GLY A 1264 -9.73 12.83 -29.18
C GLY A 1264 -10.13 13.31 -30.59
N LYS A 1265 -11.43 13.28 -30.92
CA LYS A 1265 -11.98 13.84 -32.17
C LYS A 1265 -12.82 15.07 -31.86
#